data_AF-A0A835AFV1-F1
#
_entry.id   AF-A0A835AFV1-F1
#
_cell.length_a   1.000
_cell.length_b   1.000
_cell.length_c   1.000
_cell.angle_alpha   90.00
_cell.angle_beta   90.00
_cell.angle_gamma   90.00
#
_symmetry.space_group_name_H-M   'P 1'
#
loop_
_entity.id
_entity.type
_entity.pdbx_description
1 polymer ?
#
loop_
_entity_poly.entity_id
_entity_poly.type
_entity_poly.pdbx_seq_one_letter_code
_entity_poly.pdbx_strand_id
1 'polypeptide(L)'
;MLGGGVAAVDGNGIPTPTRPPPLPLKVLLLAVVVVSFLLMSVAPLSSSSPTMLERWTMMRSPATTASAWHNMTDDELRWAASWHPAIATYPYKRVPKVAFMFLTRGPLPLAPLWDTFFSGAGSSKDKRLYSVYIHATPGYTSSEFSPASAFHRRHVPSKVVEWGEPNTVDAERRLLANALLDVDNDHFILLSESCVPLFNFSVVYAYLTRSHHSFVAAVDDPGAGGRGRYSGELAPEVTPEQWRKGAQWFEFHRDLAVDVVADDRYYPKFSDHCRTGCFADEHYLPTVLSIEAPARIANRSVTWVDWYRGGAHPVMFVEADVDEAFLRRQTTTDQGQCTYNGQPERERDLATPLRHSQGDMRGDFVADQKLRLQLSPAAALACCQTQTAKLCSVILAEFYTAGAKQEQEDPHRSRRPPAVSSPIAWLSELRPPPPAPCRNWNCRLRVAPCEIEGSSISKLKKLRACVIFIRFLPRRQGILPRSQTLISMLAAVNGNDKDGAGTPNPTRPPPAVKASLPVKLLRPLLVVAVLAMGFLAVVVLLLGGSTYSMLPRRLSVPDAVSSRQRAPQQRPCAGGNGNKSPLERAWHNMTDEELLWASSWQPRIGRKYPYRRVPKVAFMFLTRGPLPLAPLWDKFFSGAGGRDLFSVYVHATPGYRHDFPPASAFHRRQVPSQVRHGNFPFHLCFDDSAERVPPMCDAERRLLANALLDPSNERFVLVSESCIPLYSFPVVYHYLTRSRQSFVGAFDDPGPHGRGRYRAGLAPEVRPEQWRKGAQWFELRRDLAVDVVADERYYPKFREHCRAPCYMDEHYLPTVMSVESPARIANRSVTWVDWSRGGAHPATFGEADVDEAFLRRLTAAPAPGKKGHQGKCTYNGQPAEVCFLFARKFAPNTLQRLLTLAPKMLGYG
;
A
#
# COMPACT_ATOMS: atom_id res chain seq x y z
N MET A 1 17.97 45.60 62.98
CA MET A 1 18.04 45.06 64.35
C MET A 1 18.30 43.57 64.19
N LEU A 2 19.52 43.06 64.40
CA LEU A 2 20.33 42.93 65.63
C LEU A 2 20.06 41.60 66.34
N GLY A 3 21.13 40.90 66.72
CA GLY A 3 21.12 39.50 67.20
C GLY A 3 21.38 38.51 66.05
N GLY A 4 22.49 37.77 65.99
CA GLY A 4 23.68 37.75 66.84
C GLY A 4 23.85 36.41 67.57
N GLY A 5 24.67 35.51 67.00
CA GLY A 5 25.05 34.23 67.60
C GLY A 5 26.45 33.85 67.12
N VAL A 6 27.32 33.46 68.05
CA VAL A 6 28.78 33.34 67.82
C VAL A 6 29.17 31.91 67.42
N ALA A 7 30.12 31.80 66.49
CA ALA A 7 30.74 30.52 66.14
C ALA A 7 31.90 30.19 67.08
N ALA A 8 31.96 28.96 67.57
CA ALA A 8 33.15 28.41 68.22
C ALA A 8 34.10 27.80 67.18
N VAL A 9 35.40 27.96 67.38
CA VAL A 9 36.47 27.40 66.53
C VAL A 9 37.52 26.81 67.45
N ASP A 10 37.82 25.52 67.27
CA ASP A 10 38.92 24.85 67.98
C ASP A 10 40.21 24.84 67.15
N GLY A 11 41.34 24.93 67.86
CA GLY A 11 42.64 25.26 67.30
C GLY A 11 43.34 24.12 66.57
N ASN A 12 42.93 23.83 65.32
CA ASN A 12 43.83 23.22 64.30
C ASN A 12 43.43 23.47 62.83
N GLY A 13 42.52 24.41 62.54
CA GLY A 13 42.49 25.11 61.25
C GLY A 13 42.08 24.36 59.98
N ILE A 14 41.50 23.15 60.07
CA ILE A 14 41.04 22.37 58.89
C ILE A 14 39.54 22.03 59.02
N PRO A 15 38.66 22.51 58.12
CA PRO A 15 37.24 22.15 58.13
C PRO A 15 37.00 20.78 57.48
N THR A 16 36.22 19.92 58.14
CA THR A 16 35.80 18.61 57.63
C THR A 16 34.41 18.68 56.98
N PRO A 17 34.17 17.99 55.84
CA PRO A 17 32.87 17.99 55.19
C PRO A 17 31.88 17.04 55.89
N THR A 18 30.87 17.59 56.56
CA THR A 18 29.78 16.80 57.15
C THR A 18 28.80 16.34 56.06
N ARG A 19 28.41 15.06 56.12
CA ARG A 19 27.51 14.43 55.14
C ARG A 19 26.05 14.61 55.61
N PRO A 20 25.12 15.12 54.77
CA PRO A 20 23.73 15.25 55.17
C PRO A 20 23.07 13.88 55.38
N PRO A 21 22.09 13.76 56.29
CA PRO A 21 21.40 12.49 56.54
C PRO A 21 20.54 12.08 55.33
N PRO A 22 20.33 10.77 55.10
CA PRO A 22 19.52 10.28 53.99
C PRO A 22 18.05 10.69 54.17
N LEU A 23 17.42 11.11 53.07
CA LEU A 23 15.97 11.36 53.03
C LEU A 23 15.20 10.08 53.39
N PRO A 24 14.13 10.17 54.20
CA PRO A 24 13.39 9.00 54.64
C PRO A 24 12.75 8.29 53.44
N LEU A 25 12.87 6.96 53.39
CA LEU A 25 12.51 6.11 52.25
C LEU A 25 11.09 6.35 51.70
N LYS A 26 10.15 6.78 52.55
CA LYS A 26 8.78 7.16 52.18
C LYS A 26 8.72 8.34 51.20
N VAL A 27 9.60 9.33 51.34
CA VAL A 27 9.68 10.50 50.43
C VAL A 27 10.27 10.08 49.08
N LEU A 28 11.27 9.18 49.08
CA LEU A 28 11.82 8.62 47.85
C LEU A 28 10.77 7.79 47.09
N LEU A 29 10.00 6.95 47.79
CA LEU A 29 8.89 6.20 47.19
C LEU A 29 7.82 7.14 46.61
N LEU A 30 7.44 8.19 47.34
CA LEU A 30 6.43 9.14 46.86
C LEU A 30 6.92 9.90 45.61
N ALA A 31 8.19 10.33 45.59
CA ALA A 31 8.80 10.97 44.43
C ALA A 31 8.86 10.02 43.22
N VAL A 32 9.24 8.76 43.41
CA VAL A 32 9.23 7.75 42.34
C VAL A 32 7.80 7.52 41.81
N VAL A 33 6.81 7.34 42.67
CA VAL A 33 5.40 7.14 42.23
C VAL A 33 4.86 8.36 41.49
N VAL A 34 5.12 9.58 41.98
CA VAL A 34 4.69 10.82 41.31
C VAL A 34 5.39 10.99 39.95
N VAL A 35 6.70 10.73 39.86
CA VAL A 35 7.43 10.80 38.58
C VAL A 35 6.95 9.72 37.61
N SER A 36 6.70 8.48 38.08
CA SER A 36 6.11 7.42 37.25
C SER A 36 4.71 7.79 36.75
N PHE A 37 3.85 8.39 37.59
CA PHE A 37 2.54 8.87 37.17
C PHE A 37 2.64 10.02 36.15
N LEU A 38 3.51 11.02 36.36
CA LEU A 38 3.72 12.06 35.35
C LEU A 38 4.26 11.50 34.02
N LEU A 39 5.18 10.53 34.05
CA LEU A 39 5.68 9.87 32.84
C LEU A 39 4.57 9.08 32.11
N MET A 40 3.65 8.45 32.84
CA MET A 40 2.47 7.81 32.25
C MET A 40 1.41 8.82 31.76
N SER A 41 1.32 10.01 32.36
CA SER A 41 0.38 11.07 31.96
C SER A 41 0.83 11.88 30.75
N VAL A 42 2.13 11.87 30.41
CA VAL A 42 2.72 12.67 29.33
C VAL A 42 3.09 11.82 28.10
N ALA A 43 2.88 10.50 28.15
CA ALA A 43 2.90 9.65 26.96
C ALA A 43 1.64 9.91 26.10
N PRO A 44 1.75 10.48 24.89
CA PRO A 44 0.59 10.62 24.02
C PRO A 44 0.12 9.23 23.56
N LEU A 45 -1.14 8.90 23.82
CA LEU A 45 -1.84 7.76 23.20
C LEU A 45 -2.16 8.05 21.72
N SER A 46 -1.14 8.42 20.95
CA SER A 46 -1.17 8.50 19.51
C SER A 46 -0.61 7.19 18.95
N SER A 47 -1.46 6.17 18.80
CA SER A 47 -1.22 5.01 17.94
C SER A 47 -1.30 5.41 16.46
N SER A 48 -0.51 6.41 16.07
CA SER A 48 -0.40 6.87 14.69
C SER A 48 0.25 5.77 13.86
N SER A 49 -0.56 5.04 13.09
CA SER A 49 -0.07 4.12 12.06
C SER A 49 0.96 4.84 11.18
N PRO A 50 2.07 4.19 10.79
CA PRO A 50 3.11 4.84 9.99
C PRO A 50 2.50 5.38 8.69
N THR A 51 2.88 6.62 8.35
CA THR A 51 2.42 7.27 7.12
C THR A 51 2.87 6.52 5.88
N MET A 52 2.27 6.77 4.71
CA MET A 52 2.65 6.05 3.50
C MET A 52 4.10 6.29 3.08
N LEU A 53 4.71 7.44 3.43
CA LEU A 53 6.14 7.65 3.19
C LEU A 53 7.01 6.84 4.17
N GLU A 54 6.61 6.70 5.44
CA GLU A 54 7.33 5.87 6.42
C GLU A 54 7.20 4.38 6.06
N ARG A 55 6.01 3.92 5.63
CA ARG A 55 5.85 2.60 5.02
C ARG A 55 6.74 2.46 3.78
N TRP A 56 6.81 3.46 2.90
CA TRP A 56 7.67 3.44 1.71
C TRP A 56 9.17 3.41 2.02
N THR A 57 9.65 4.12 3.06
CA THR A 57 11.05 4.01 3.49
C THR A 57 11.36 2.68 4.18
N MET A 58 10.37 2.06 4.84
CA MET A 58 10.46 0.68 5.32
C MET A 58 10.49 -0.33 4.15
N MET A 59 9.64 -0.15 3.13
CA MET A 59 9.61 -1.00 1.92
C MET A 59 10.87 -0.88 1.04
N ARG A 60 11.62 0.24 1.14
CA ARG A 60 12.90 0.43 0.43
C ARG A 60 14.12 0.03 1.21
N SER A 61 14.04 0.06 2.54
CA SER A 61 15.02 -0.61 3.38
C SER A 61 14.91 -2.12 3.13
N PRO A 62 16.01 -2.87 2.92
CA PRO A 62 15.94 -4.33 2.89
C PRO A 62 15.61 -4.83 4.29
N ALA A 63 14.31 -4.94 4.57
CA ALA A 63 13.77 -5.19 5.90
C ALA A 63 14.06 -6.62 6.34
N THR A 64 15.22 -6.84 6.96
CA THR A 64 15.39 -7.93 7.91
C THR A 64 14.46 -7.64 9.10
N THR A 65 13.22 -8.11 9.02
CA THR A 65 12.29 -8.18 10.15
C THR A 65 12.89 -9.11 11.21
N ALA A 66 13.70 -8.52 12.09
CA ALA A 66 14.52 -9.23 13.08
C ALA A 66 13.70 -9.89 14.20
N SER A 67 12.38 -9.69 14.17
CA SER A 67 11.34 -10.43 14.86
C SER A 67 10.08 -10.38 14.01
N ALA A 68 9.26 -11.44 14.03
CA ALA A 68 7.90 -11.45 13.50
C ALA A 68 6.85 -10.97 14.52
N TRP A 69 7.28 -10.56 15.72
CA TRP A 69 6.39 -10.25 16.85
C TRP A 69 5.95 -8.78 16.90
N HIS A 70 4.67 -8.54 17.23
CA HIS A 70 4.05 -7.21 17.29
C HIS A 70 2.94 -7.13 18.36
N ASN A 71 2.45 -5.92 18.67
CA ASN A 71 1.34 -5.70 19.62
C ASN A 71 0.01 -5.23 18.97
N MET A 72 -0.15 -5.36 17.65
CA MET A 72 -1.42 -5.10 16.97
C MET A 72 -2.47 -6.18 17.30
N THR A 73 -3.73 -5.78 17.42
CA THR A 73 -4.89 -6.69 17.41
C THR A 73 -5.10 -7.32 16.04
N ASP A 74 -5.91 -8.39 15.95
CA ASP A 74 -6.22 -9.04 14.67
C ASP A 74 -6.88 -8.08 13.67
N ASP A 75 -7.74 -7.16 14.12
CA ASP A 75 -8.40 -6.19 13.25
C ASP A 75 -7.41 -5.14 12.71
N GLU A 76 -6.50 -4.65 13.55
CA GLU A 76 -5.40 -3.76 13.12
C GLU A 76 -4.43 -4.46 12.17
N LEU A 77 -4.08 -5.72 12.46
CA LEU A 77 -3.20 -6.56 11.65
C LEU A 77 -3.81 -6.87 10.29
N ARG A 78 -5.04 -7.40 10.23
CA ARG A 78 -5.73 -7.68 8.95
C ARG A 78 -5.91 -6.39 8.16
N TRP A 79 -6.28 -5.28 8.80
CA TRP A 79 -6.36 -3.98 8.15
C TRP A 79 -5.00 -3.55 7.56
N ALA A 80 -3.92 -3.60 8.35
CA ALA A 80 -2.57 -3.21 7.93
C ALA A 80 -2.01 -4.10 6.80
N ALA A 81 -2.36 -5.38 6.78
CA ALA A 81 -2.01 -6.36 5.76
C ALA A 81 -2.85 -6.22 4.48
N SER A 82 -4.12 -5.81 4.59
CA SER A 82 -5.03 -5.60 3.45
C SER A 82 -4.66 -4.40 2.57
N TRP A 83 -3.70 -3.57 2.97
CA TRP A 83 -3.18 -2.48 2.16
C TRP A 83 -2.49 -3.01 0.91
N HIS A 84 -2.98 -2.61 -0.27
CA HIS A 84 -2.48 -3.02 -1.58
C HIS A 84 -2.35 -1.81 -2.52
N PRO A 85 -1.33 -1.73 -3.39
CA PRO A 85 -1.32 -0.73 -4.46
C PRO A 85 -2.46 -0.98 -5.45
N ALA A 86 -3.06 0.09 -5.97
CA ALA A 86 -3.96 0.01 -7.12
C ALA A 86 -3.19 -0.07 -8.46
N ILE A 87 -1.92 0.39 -8.49
CA ILE A 87 -1.00 0.17 -9.61
C ILE A 87 -0.28 -1.18 -9.39
N ALA A 88 -0.53 -2.15 -10.25
CA ALA A 88 0.07 -3.49 -10.15
C ALA A 88 1.58 -3.49 -10.49
N THR A 89 2.04 -2.57 -11.34
CA THR A 89 3.43 -2.47 -11.77
C THR A 89 4.31 -1.85 -10.66
N TYR A 90 5.36 -2.54 -10.26
CA TYR A 90 6.30 -2.03 -9.25
C TYR A 90 7.33 -1.08 -9.89
N PRO A 91 7.55 0.14 -9.36
CA PRO A 91 8.49 1.13 -9.91
C PRO A 91 9.97 0.82 -9.59
N TYR A 92 10.28 -0.43 -9.25
CA TYR A 92 11.62 -0.93 -8.95
C TYR A 92 11.68 -2.44 -9.16
N LYS A 93 12.88 -2.97 -9.49
CA LYS A 93 13.08 -4.41 -9.66
C LYS A 93 13.09 -5.11 -8.30
N ARG A 94 11.95 -5.69 -7.92
CA ARG A 94 11.82 -6.61 -6.79
C ARG A 94 12.33 -8.02 -7.14
N VAL A 95 12.48 -8.85 -6.11
CA VAL A 95 12.64 -10.31 -6.22
C VAL A 95 11.54 -10.92 -5.35
N PRO A 96 10.66 -11.79 -5.88
CA PRO A 96 9.63 -12.46 -5.09
C PRO A 96 10.21 -13.20 -3.89
N LYS A 97 9.58 -13.10 -2.72
CA LYS A 97 9.83 -14.01 -1.59
C LYS A 97 8.71 -15.03 -1.43
N VAL A 98 9.09 -16.24 -1.05
CA VAL A 98 8.16 -17.28 -0.60
C VAL A 98 8.08 -17.25 0.94
N ALA A 99 6.91 -16.97 1.49
CA ALA A 99 6.62 -17.02 2.91
C ALA A 99 6.20 -18.45 3.32
N PHE A 100 7.02 -19.09 4.15
CA PHE A 100 6.74 -20.40 4.72
C PHE A 100 6.09 -20.20 6.10
N MET A 101 4.81 -20.53 6.22
CA MET A 101 3.98 -20.24 7.38
C MET A 101 3.65 -21.54 8.11
N PHE A 102 4.23 -21.72 9.29
CA PHE A 102 4.06 -22.91 10.12
C PHE A 102 2.95 -22.67 11.16
N LEU A 103 1.89 -23.46 11.09
CA LEU A 103 0.85 -23.54 12.12
C LEU A 103 1.10 -24.82 12.93
N THR A 104 1.47 -24.69 14.20
CA THR A 104 1.88 -25.84 15.02
C THR A 104 1.13 -25.94 16.34
N ARG A 105 0.96 -27.17 16.85
CA ARG A 105 0.47 -27.40 18.22
C ARG A 105 1.60 -27.29 19.25
N GLY A 106 2.86 -27.44 18.83
CA GLY A 106 4.01 -27.38 19.74
C GLY A 106 5.36 -27.35 19.00
N PRO A 107 6.30 -28.27 19.32
CA PRO A 107 7.65 -28.27 18.74
C PRO A 107 7.67 -28.35 17.21
N LEU A 108 8.77 -27.87 16.61
CA LEU A 108 9.15 -28.16 15.22
C LEU A 108 10.28 -29.21 15.21
N PRO A 109 10.01 -30.52 15.40
CA PRO A 109 11.06 -31.54 15.45
C PRO A 109 11.81 -31.66 14.11
N LEU A 110 11.14 -31.36 13.00
CA LEU A 110 11.69 -31.38 11.65
C LEU A 110 12.45 -30.09 11.27
N ALA A 111 12.60 -29.13 12.20
CA ALA A 111 13.34 -27.89 11.94
C ALA A 111 14.76 -28.09 11.37
N PRO A 112 15.58 -29.09 11.77
CA PRO A 112 16.89 -29.33 11.17
C PRO A 112 16.85 -29.71 9.68
N LEU A 113 15.81 -30.41 9.24
CA LEU A 113 15.60 -30.73 7.82
C LEU A 113 15.21 -29.47 7.04
N TRP A 114 14.33 -28.64 7.60
CA TRP A 114 13.97 -27.35 7.02
C TRP A 114 15.15 -26.36 6.98
N ASP A 115 15.99 -26.29 8.02
CA ASP A 115 17.22 -25.51 8.01
C ASP A 115 18.22 -26.00 6.95
N THR A 116 18.24 -27.31 6.66
CA THR A 116 19.03 -27.89 5.56
C THR A 116 18.47 -27.46 4.19
N PHE A 117 17.15 -27.54 4.01
CA PHE A 117 16.44 -27.05 2.81
C PHE A 117 16.70 -25.54 2.57
N PHE A 118 16.53 -24.71 3.60
CA PHE A 118 16.78 -23.26 3.53
C PHE A 118 18.26 -22.90 3.36
N SER A 119 19.19 -23.74 3.83
CA SER A 119 20.63 -23.59 3.55
C SER A 119 20.93 -23.81 2.07
N GLY A 120 20.13 -24.64 1.37
CA GLY A 120 20.20 -24.85 -0.08
C GLY A 120 19.93 -23.62 -0.94
N ALA A 121 19.41 -22.52 -0.37
CA ALA A 121 19.33 -21.22 -1.06
C ALA A 121 20.73 -20.60 -1.30
N GLY A 122 21.66 -20.81 -0.36
CA GLY A 122 23.04 -20.32 -0.43
C GLY A 122 23.24 -18.82 -0.13
N SER A 123 24.49 -18.46 0.20
CA SER A 123 24.98 -17.08 0.30
C SER A 123 24.20 -16.10 1.21
N SER A 124 24.57 -14.81 1.17
CA SER A 124 23.84 -13.72 1.83
C SER A 124 22.86 -12.99 0.90
N LYS A 125 22.86 -13.30 -0.41
CA LYS A 125 21.91 -12.75 -1.37
C LYS A 125 20.57 -13.48 -1.32
N ASP A 126 20.61 -14.80 -1.18
CA ASP A 126 19.46 -15.66 -1.41
C ASP A 126 18.63 -15.91 -0.12
N LYS A 127 19.13 -15.43 1.02
CA LYS A 127 18.32 -15.05 2.19
C LYS A 127 17.28 -13.93 1.92
N ARG A 128 17.18 -13.46 0.66
CA ARG A 128 16.09 -12.60 0.15
C ARG A 128 15.06 -13.35 -0.69
N LEU A 129 15.11 -14.68 -0.77
CA LEU A 129 14.15 -15.50 -1.55
C LEU A 129 13.04 -16.12 -0.70
N TYR A 130 13.17 -16.10 0.63
CA TYR A 130 12.14 -16.60 1.54
C TYR A 130 12.01 -15.79 2.82
N SER A 131 10.89 -16.03 3.51
CA SER A 131 10.62 -15.63 4.89
C SER A 131 9.94 -16.78 5.63
N VAL A 132 9.98 -16.78 6.96
CA VAL A 132 9.42 -17.84 7.81
C VAL A 132 8.59 -17.20 8.91
N TYR A 133 7.41 -17.76 9.18
CA TYR A 133 6.49 -17.34 10.25
C TYR A 133 6.00 -18.58 11.00
N ILE A 134 5.84 -18.47 12.31
CA ILE A 134 5.39 -19.57 13.18
C ILE A 134 4.22 -19.06 14.03
N HIS A 135 3.07 -19.73 13.94
CA HIS A 135 1.98 -19.60 14.89
C HIS A 135 1.92 -20.91 15.69
N ALA A 136 1.99 -20.80 17.01
CA ALA A 136 2.06 -21.93 17.92
C ALA A 136 1.12 -21.76 19.11
N THR A 137 0.65 -22.86 19.70
CA THR A 137 -0.18 -22.86 20.92
C THR A 137 0.37 -21.91 21.99
N PRO A 138 -0.41 -20.95 22.52
CA PRO A 138 0.06 -20.02 23.53
C PRO A 138 0.65 -20.73 24.76
N GLY A 139 1.86 -20.32 25.14
CA GLY A 139 2.67 -21.00 26.16
C GLY A 139 3.79 -21.86 25.55
N TYR A 140 3.67 -22.31 24.30
CA TYR A 140 4.76 -22.97 23.59
C TYR A 140 5.74 -21.97 22.97
N THR A 141 6.56 -21.34 23.81
CA THR A 141 7.77 -20.65 23.35
C THR A 141 8.84 -21.72 23.09
N SER A 142 9.10 -22.04 21.83
CA SER A 142 10.20 -22.93 21.44
C SER A 142 11.52 -22.44 22.04
N SER A 143 12.22 -23.30 22.79
CA SER A 143 13.57 -23.02 23.31
C SER A 143 14.45 -22.42 22.23
N GLU A 144 15.01 -21.22 22.46
CA GLU A 144 15.44 -20.30 21.39
C GLU A 144 16.22 -21.01 20.27
N PHE A 145 15.62 -21.10 19.09
CA PHE A 145 16.30 -21.60 17.89
C PHE A 145 17.63 -20.86 17.72
N SER A 146 18.70 -21.59 17.37
CA SER A 146 20.02 -21.01 17.11
C SER A 146 19.92 -19.80 16.17
N PRO A 147 20.67 -18.70 16.38
CA PRO A 147 20.69 -17.56 15.44
C PRO A 147 21.08 -17.88 13.99
N ALA A 148 21.59 -19.09 13.73
CA ALA A 148 21.83 -19.62 12.38
C ALA A 148 20.56 -20.18 11.69
N SER A 149 19.57 -20.62 12.48
CA SER A 149 18.33 -21.27 12.03
C SER A 149 17.36 -20.28 11.38
N ALA A 150 16.65 -20.72 10.34
CA ALA A 150 15.61 -19.94 9.66
C ALA A 150 14.46 -19.55 10.60
N PHE A 151 14.19 -20.39 11.61
CA PHE A 151 13.12 -20.25 12.60
C PHE A 151 13.43 -19.27 13.74
N HIS A 152 14.65 -18.73 13.82
CA HIS A 152 15.03 -17.77 14.87
C HIS A 152 14.15 -16.49 14.81
N ARG A 153 13.46 -16.20 15.92
CA ARG A 153 12.55 -15.03 16.12
C ARG A 153 11.40 -14.94 15.10
N ARG A 154 10.91 -16.09 14.62
CA ARG A 154 9.81 -16.17 13.63
C ARG A 154 8.41 -16.38 14.21
N HIS A 155 8.28 -16.49 15.53
CA HIS A 155 6.99 -16.56 16.21
C HIS A 155 6.18 -15.26 16.02
N VAL A 156 4.96 -15.40 15.50
CA VAL A 156 3.96 -14.33 15.44
C VAL A 156 3.13 -14.31 16.74
N PRO A 157 2.44 -13.21 17.07
CA PRO A 157 1.49 -13.20 18.18
C PRO A 157 0.39 -14.23 17.93
N SER A 158 0.37 -15.28 18.75
CA SER A 158 -0.44 -16.49 18.54
C SER A 158 -1.62 -16.55 19.50
N LYS A 159 -2.63 -17.35 19.15
CA LYS A 159 -3.86 -17.59 19.94
C LYS A 159 -4.13 -19.09 20.01
N VAL A 160 -5.00 -19.51 20.93
CA VAL A 160 -5.44 -20.92 21.01
C VAL A 160 -6.19 -21.28 19.73
N VAL A 161 -5.95 -22.50 19.25
CA VAL A 161 -6.56 -23.10 18.06
C VAL A 161 -7.04 -24.49 18.44
N GLU A 162 -8.28 -24.82 18.09
CA GLU A 162 -8.91 -26.10 18.37
C GLU A 162 -9.28 -26.77 17.04
N TRP A 163 -9.09 -28.08 16.94
CA TRP A 163 -9.30 -28.77 15.67
C TRP A 163 -10.78 -28.84 15.29
N GLY A 164 -11.09 -28.46 14.03
CA GLY A 164 -12.45 -28.39 13.50
C GLY A 164 -13.23 -27.14 13.91
N GLU A 165 -12.69 -26.30 14.80
CA GLU A 165 -13.28 -25.00 15.13
C GLU A 165 -12.77 -23.91 14.16
N PRO A 166 -13.60 -22.91 13.79
CA PRO A 166 -13.20 -21.82 12.88
C PRO A 166 -11.96 -21.03 13.31
N ASN A 167 -11.58 -21.08 14.59
CA ASN A 167 -10.35 -20.45 15.10
C ASN A 167 -9.05 -20.97 14.43
N THR A 168 -9.12 -22.13 13.76
CA THR A 168 -8.05 -22.64 12.88
C THR A 168 -7.82 -21.69 11.70
N VAL A 169 -8.90 -21.27 11.03
CA VAL A 169 -8.83 -20.31 9.92
C VAL A 169 -8.45 -18.90 10.42
N ASP A 170 -8.84 -18.51 11.64
CA ASP A 170 -8.31 -17.28 12.26
C ASP A 170 -6.78 -17.33 12.40
N ALA A 171 -6.18 -18.50 12.64
CA ALA A 171 -4.72 -18.65 12.72
C ALA A 171 -4.05 -18.61 11.34
N GLU A 172 -4.64 -19.22 10.33
CA GLU A 172 -4.21 -19.12 8.93
C GLU A 172 -4.26 -17.67 8.43
N ARG A 173 -5.38 -16.97 8.64
CA ARG A 173 -5.54 -15.55 8.30
C ARG A 173 -4.57 -14.66 9.08
N ARG A 174 -4.20 -15.02 10.32
CA ARG A 174 -3.21 -14.30 11.13
C ARG A 174 -1.77 -14.52 10.66
N LEU A 175 -1.43 -15.74 10.23
CA LEU A 175 -0.16 -16.06 9.56
C LEU A 175 -0.03 -15.30 8.24
N LEU A 176 -1.04 -15.38 7.38
CA LEU A 176 -1.12 -14.63 6.12
C LEU A 176 -0.97 -13.12 6.35
N ALA A 177 -1.70 -12.56 7.30
CA ALA A 177 -1.63 -11.14 7.59
C ALA A 177 -0.25 -10.71 8.12
N ASN A 178 0.41 -11.52 8.97
CA ASN A 178 1.79 -11.27 9.39
C ASN A 178 2.78 -11.31 8.21
N ALA A 179 2.62 -12.29 7.33
CA ALA A 179 3.46 -12.46 6.16
C ALA A 179 3.28 -11.33 5.12
N LEU A 180 2.07 -10.80 4.98
CA LEU A 180 1.73 -9.71 4.05
C LEU A 180 2.32 -8.34 4.45
N LEU A 181 2.70 -8.15 5.72
CA LEU A 181 3.39 -6.92 6.16
C LEU A 181 4.75 -6.73 5.47
N ASP A 182 5.38 -7.82 5.04
CA ASP A 182 6.55 -7.79 4.17
C ASP A 182 6.08 -7.65 2.71
N VAL A 183 6.41 -6.53 2.08
CA VAL A 183 5.96 -6.18 0.71
C VAL A 183 6.55 -7.09 -0.37
N ASP A 184 7.71 -7.69 -0.12
CA ASP A 184 8.42 -8.49 -1.10
C ASP A 184 7.91 -9.94 -1.14
N ASN A 185 7.25 -10.42 -0.06
CA ASN A 185 6.56 -11.72 -0.05
C ASN A 185 5.47 -11.75 -1.13
N ASP A 186 5.60 -12.69 -2.06
CA ASP A 186 4.70 -12.87 -3.21
C ASP A 186 3.96 -14.19 -3.21
N HIS A 187 4.53 -15.21 -2.57
CA HIS A 187 3.94 -16.55 -2.44
C HIS A 187 3.84 -16.92 -0.97
N PHE A 188 2.76 -17.61 -0.57
CA PHE A 188 2.41 -17.85 0.83
C PHE A 188 1.98 -19.31 1.00
N ILE A 189 2.81 -20.13 1.65
CA ILE A 189 2.57 -21.58 1.84
C ILE A 189 2.21 -21.85 3.30
N LEU A 190 1.14 -22.61 3.55
CA LEU A 190 0.81 -23.14 4.89
C LEU A 190 1.46 -24.51 5.12
N LEU A 191 2.01 -24.74 6.31
CA LEU A 191 2.70 -25.97 6.73
C LEU A 191 2.44 -26.29 8.21
N SER A 192 2.64 -27.54 8.63
CA SER A 192 2.65 -27.98 10.05
C SER A 192 4.04 -28.42 10.52
N GLU A 193 4.15 -28.78 11.80
CA GLU A 193 5.31 -29.45 12.39
C GLU A 193 5.63 -30.83 11.80
N SER A 194 4.71 -31.42 11.03
CA SER A 194 4.84 -32.71 10.34
C SER A 194 5.11 -32.60 8.83
N CYS A 195 5.13 -31.41 8.25
CA CYS A 195 5.44 -31.23 6.82
C CYS A 195 6.94 -31.35 6.52
N VAL A 196 7.29 -31.93 5.36
CA VAL A 196 8.66 -32.02 4.83
C VAL A 196 8.73 -31.52 3.37
N PRO A 197 9.86 -30.93 2.94
CA PRO A 197 10.06 -30.58 1.53
C PRO A 197 10.56 -31.80 0.74
N LEU A 198 9.82 -32.22 -0.29
CA LEU A 198 10.21 -33.33 -1.17
C LEU A 198 11.29 -32.95 -2.22
N PHE A 199 11.41 -31.65 -2.53
CA PHE A 199 12.38 -31.11 -3.49
C PHE A 199 13.25 -30.04 -2.84
N ASN A 200 14.41 -29.74 -3.44
CA ASN A 200 15.30 -28.69 -2.94
C ASN A 200 14.70 -27.27 -3.11
N PHE A 201 15.19 -26.31 -2.33
CA PHE A 201 14.69 -24.94 -2.30
C PHE A 201 14.60 -24.29 -3.69
N SER A 202 15.62 -24.44 -4.53
CA SER A 202 15.68 -23.83 -5.86
C SER A 202 14.59 -24.35 -6.80
N VAL A 203 14.22 -25.63 -6.69
CA VAL A 203 13.11 -26.23 -7.45
C VAL A 203 11.77 -25.73 -6.93
N VAL A 204 11.54 -25.76 -5.61
CA VAL A 204 10.27 -25.29 -5.01
C VAL A 204 10.04 -23.80 -5.30
N TYR A 205 11.07 -22.97 -5.11
CA TYR A 205 11.04 -21.54 -5.42
C TYR A 205 10.72 -21.29 -6.90
N ALA A 206 11.37 -22.01 -7.82
CA ALA A 206 11.14 -21.86 -9.25
C ALA A 206 9.76 -22.38 -9.70
N TYR A 207 9.22 -23.42 -9.06
CA TYR A 207 7.88 -23.95 -9.35
C TYR A 207 6.79 -22.94 -8.98
N LEU A 208 6.90 -22.31 -7.81
CA LEU A 208 5.92 -21.33 -7.35
C LEU A 208 6.05 -19.99 -8.09
N THR A 209 7.26 -19.41 -8.16
CA THR A 209 7.49 -18.06 -8.75
C THR A 209 7.36 -17.99 -10.27
N ARG A 210 7.04 -19.11 -10.93
CA ARG A 210 6.68 -19.18 -12.37
C ARG A 210 5.24 -19.64 -12.60
N SER A 211 4.46 -19.93 -11.55
CA SER A 211 3.06 -20.36 -11.68
C SER A 211 2.16 -19.15 -11.96
N HIS A 212 1.21 -19.31 -12.88
CA HIS A 212 0.11 -18.35 -13.07
C HIS A 212 -1.07 -18.59 -12.11
N HIS A 213 -1.04 -19.67 -11.32
CA HIS A 213 -2.13 -20.11 -10.45
C HIS A 213 -1.64 -20.32 -9.01
N SER A 214 -2.51 -20.06 -8.05
CA SER A 214 -2.33 -20.45 -6.64
C SER A 214 -2.81 -21.88 -6.39
N PHE A 215 -2.15 -22.61 -5.51
CA PHE A 215 -2.42 -24.05 -5.31
C PHE A 215 -3.37 -24.30 -4.14
N VAL A 216 -4.67 -24.26 -4.45
CA VAL A 216 -5.78 -24.61 -3.55
C VAL A 216 -6.47 -25.85 -4.11
N ALA A 217 -6.64 -26.90 -3.31
CA ALA A 217 -7.50 -28.02 -3.68
C ALA A 217 -8.98 -27.59 -3.56
N ALA A 218 -9.76 -27.74 -4.63
CA ALA A 218 -11.18 -27.36 -4.63
C ALA A 218 -12.02 -28.35 -5.46
N VAL A 219 -12.85 -29.12 -4.77
CA VAL A 219 -13.67 -30.20 -5.34
C VAL A 219 -15.10 -30.08 -4.84
N ASP A 220 -16.06 -30.35 -5.73
CA ASP A 220 -17.47 -30.56 -5.38
C ASP A 220 -17.66 -32.04 -4.98
N ASP A 221 -17.43 -32.35 -3.69
CA ASP A 221 -17.60 -33.68 -3.11
C ASP A 221 -19.08 -33.89 -2.73
N PRO A 222 -19.84 -34.77 -3.41
CA PRO A 222 -21.25 -35.03 -3.09
C PRO A 222 -21.44 -35.89 -1.82
N GLY A 223 -20.36 -36.43 -1.25
CA GLY A 223 -20.39 -37.33 -0.11
C GLY A 223 -20.63 -36.65 1.24
N ALA A 224 -20.70 -37.49 2.28
CA ALA A 224 -20.95 -37.06 3.66
C ALA A 224 -19.89 -36.08 4.22
N GLY A 225 -18.65 -36.16 3.72
CA GLY A 225 -17.56 -35.22 4.07
C GLY A 225 -17.47 -33.97 3.19
N GLY A 226 -18.37 -33.82 2.22
CA GLY A 226 -18.43 -32.69 1.28
C GLY A 226 -19.72 -31.91 1.44
N ARG A 227 -20.65 -32.02 0.48
CA ARG A 227 -22.00 -31.44 0.55
C ARG A 227 -22.77 -31.87 1.81
N GLY A 228 -22.51 -33.06 2.35
CA GLY A 228 -23.09 -33.52 3.61
C GLY A 228 -22.75 -32.68 4.85
N ARG A 229 -21.78 -31.76 4.75
CA ARG A 229 -21.38 -30.82 5.82
C ARG A 229 -21.87 -29.38 5.61
N TYR A 230 -22.60 -29.10 4.53
CA TYR A 230 -23.10 -27.75 4.25
C TYR A 230 -24.17 -27.33 5.28
N SER A 231 -24.01 -26.13 5.86
CA SER A 231 -25.03 -25.51 6.71
C SER A 231 -25.89 -24.53 5.90
N GLY A 232 -27.21 -24.68 5.98
CA GLY A 232 -28.17 -23.76 5.34
C GLY A 232 -28.12 -22.33 5.89
N GLU A 233 -27.49 -22.10 7.04
CA GLU A 233 -27.29 -20.75 7.61
C GLU A 233 -26.24 -19.92 6.84
N LEU A 234 -25.47 -20.56 5.95
CA LEU A 234 -24.53 -19.88 5.05
C LEU A 234 -25.21 -19.21 3.85
N ALA A 235 -26.49 -19.49 3.61
CA ALA A 235 -27.30 -18.81 2.59
C ALA A 235 -27.79 -17.43 3.07
N PRO A 236 -27.98 -16.45 2.17
CA PRO A 236 -27.82 -16.52 0.71
C PRO A 236 -26.39 -16.28 0.20
N GLU A 237 -25.40 -16.01 1.06
CA GLU A 237 -24.04 -15.66 0.63
C GLU A 237 -23.31 -16.84 -0.03
N VAL A 238 -23.51 -18.07 0.45
CA VAL A 238 -22.99 -19.32 -0.13
C VAL A 238 -24.14 -20.31 -0.35
N THR A 239 -24.38 -20.72 -1.59
CA THR A 239 -25.39 -21.75 -1.93
C THR A 239 -24.78 -23.17 -1.89
N PRO A 240 -25.61 -24.24 -1.78
CA PRO A 240 -25.12 -25.62 -1.81
C PRO A 240 -24.31 -25.96 -3.06
N GLU A 241 -24.63 -25.36 -4.21
CA GLU A 241 -23.97 -25.58 -5.50
C GLU A 241 -22.60 -24.90 -5.59
N GLN A 242 -22.35 -23.91 -4.74
CA GLN A 242 -21.06 -23.22 -4.60
C GLN A 242 -20.15 -23.90 -3.58
N TRP A 243 -20.68 -24.72 -2.67
CA TRP A 243 -19.93 -25.41 -1.62
C TRP A 243 -18.83 -26.31 -2.18
N ARG A 244 -17.59 -26.12 -1.71
CA ARG A 244 -16.45 -26.96 -2.09
C ARG A 244 -15.74 -27.51 -0.86
N LYS A 245 -15.00 -28.57 -1.10
CA LYS A 245 -14.09 -29.23 -0.16
C LYS A 245 -12.67 -29.16 -0.72
N GLY A 246 -11.69 -29.05 0.16
CA GLY A 246 -10.27 -29.08 -0.16
C GLY A 246 -9.46 -29.65 0.98
N ALA A 247 -8.14 -29.62 0.82
CA ALA A 247 -7.21 -29.77 1.93
C ALA A 247 -6.90 -28.39 2.53
N GLN A 248 -6.67 -28.35 3.84
CA GLN A 248 -6.17 -27.17 4.55
C GLN A 248 -4.87 -26.61 3.93
N TRP A 249 -4.03 -27.47 3.36
CA TRP A 249 -2.76 -27.08 2.73
C TRP A 249 -2.98 -26.28 1.45
N PHE A 250 -2.71 -24.97 1.51
CA PHE A 250 -2.73 -24.07 0.37
C PHE A 250 -1.34 -23.47 0.08
N GLU A 251 -1.19 -23.02 -1.17
CA GLU A 251 -0.31 -21.91 -1.51
C GLU A 251 -1.13 -20.77 -2.15
N PHE A 252 -0.76 -19.52 -1.88
CA PHE A 252 -1.33 -18.32 -2.49
C PHE A 252 -0.30 -17.40 -3.12
N HIS A 253 -0.62 -16.85 -4.29
CA HIS A 253 -0.05 -15.59 -4.77
C HIS A 253 -0.56 -14.40 -3.94
N ARG A 254 0.24 -13.34 -3.81
CA ARG A 254 -0.01 -12.18 -2.93
C ARG A 254 -1.40 -11.60 -3.05
N ASP A 255 -1.91 -11.44 -4.28
CA ASP A 255 -3.23 -10.87 -4.50
C ASP A 255 -4.33 -11.69 -3.81
N LEU A 256 -4.26 -13.03 -3.88
CA LEU A 256 -5.22 -13.92 -3.21
C LEU A 256 -5.01 -13.96 -1.69
N ALA A 257 -3.77 -13.91 -1.22
CA ALA A 257 -3.48 -13.78 0.21
C ALA A 257 -4.11 -12.50 0.78
N VAL A 258 -4.06 -11.38 0.03
CA VAL A 258 -4.71 -10.12 0.39
C VAL A 258 -6.22 -10.23 0.33
N ASP A 259 -6.81 -10.82 -0.73
CA ASP A 259 -8.25 -11.03 -0.84
C ASP A 259 -8.79 -11.86 0.37
N VAL A 260 -8.10 -12.95 0.72
CA VAL A 260 -8.43 -13.83 1.87
C VAL A 260 -8.25 -13.12 3.22
N VAL A 261 -7.24 -12.26 3.39
CA VAL A 261 -7.06 -11.46 4.62
C VAL A 261 -8.06 -10.30 4.70
N ALA A 262 -8.55 -9.81 3.56
CA ALA A 262 -9.50 -8.72 3.47
C ALA A 262 -10.97 -9.13 3.61
N ASP A 263 -11.31 -10.41 3.40
CA ASP A 263 -12.70 -10.86 3.43
C ASP A 263 -13.44 -10.53 4.75
N ASP A 264 -14.42 -9.62 4.63
CA ASP A 264 -15.38 -9.21 5.64
C ASP A 264 -16.83 -9.62 5.29
N ARG A 265 -17.00 -10.48 4.26
CA ARG A 265 -18.30 -10.93 3.72
C ARG A 265 -18.57 -12.40 3.98
N TYR A 266 -17.66 -13.29 3.60
CA TYR A 266 -17.88 -14.74 3.65
C TYR A 266 -17.45 -15.34 4.98
N TYR A 267 -16.21 -15.08 5.39
CA TYR A 267 -15.63 -15.65 6.60
C TYR A 267 -16.45 -15.43 7.87
N PRO A 268 -17.10 -14.27 8.12
CA PRO A 268 -17.99 -14.13 9.27
C PRO A 268 -19.08 -15.21 9.29
N LYS A 269 -19.68 -15.57 8.14
CA LYS A 269 -20.67 -16.66 8.08
C LYS A 269 -20.06 -18.02 8.42
N PHE A 270 -18.85 -18.32 7.96
CA PHE A 270 -18.14 -19.54 8.36
C PHE A 270 -17.80 -19.53 9.86
N SER A 271 -17.29 -18.42 10.38
CA SER A 271 -16.94 -18.26 11.81
C SER A 271 -18.16 -18.37 12.73
N ASP A 272 -19.30 -17.80 12.34
CA ASP A 272 -20.52 -17.82 13.13
C ASP A 272 -21.27 -19.17 13.01
N HIS A 273 -21.34 -19.79 11.82
CA HIS A 273 -22.26 -20.91 11.54
C HIS A 273 -21.60 -22.26 11.21
N CYS A 274 -20.30 -22.31 10.91
CA CYS A 274 -19.60 -23.57 10.65
C CYS A 274 -19.16 -24.23 11.98
N ARG A 275 -20.12 -24.88 12.64
CA ARG A 275 -19.91 -25.58 13.93
C ARG A 275 -20.23 -27.06 13.80
N THR A 276 -19.58 -27.89 14.63
CA THR A 276 -19.94 -29.30 14.91
C THR A 276 -20.28 -30.13 13.66
N GLY A 277 -19.26 -30.42 12.84
CA GLY A 277 -19.39 -31.27 11.64
C GLY A 277 -19.19 -30.52 10.32
N CYS A 278 -19.38 -29.20 10.34
CA CYS A 278 -18.78 -28.29 9.36
C CYS A 278 -17.33 -27.99 9.77
N PHE A 279 -16.38 -28.06 8.85
CA PHE A 279 -14.94 -27.87 9.08
C PHE A 279 -14.46 -26.67 8.24
N ALA A 280 -14.28 -25.51 8.88
CA ALA A 280 -14.04 -24.26 8.15
C ALA A 280 -12.73 -24.28 7.35
N ASP A 281 -11.69 -24.91 7.90
CA ASP A 281 -10.37 -25.13 7.29
C ASP A 281 -10.42 -25.99 6.00
N GLU A 282 -11.31 -26.98 5.93
CA GLU A 282 -11.50 -27.82 4.73
C GLU A 282 -12.46 -27.23 3.68
N HIS A 283 -13.22 -26.18 4.03
CA HIS A 283 -14.35 -25.70 3.21
C HIS A 283 -14.36 -24.20 2.86
N TYR A 284 -13.85 -23.30 3.71
CA TYR A 284 -13.89 -21.84 3.50
C TYR A 284 -13.09 -21.41 2.26
N LEU A 285 -11.77 -21.67 2.25
CA LEU A 285 -10.89 -21.24 1.15
C LEU A 285 -11.28 -21.90 -0.19
N PRO A 286 -11.56 -23.23 -0.26
CA PRO A 286 -12.02 -23.86 -1.50
C PRO A 286 -13.32 -23.27 -2.05
N THR A 287 -14.28 -22.97 -1.16
CA THR A 287 -15.59 -22.41 -1.54
C THR A 287 -15.46 -20.97 -2.04
N VAL A 288 -14.91 -20.07 -1.21
CA VAL A 288 -14.87 -18.63 -1.51
C VAL A 288 -14.02 -18.34 -2.75
N LEU A 289 -12.91 -19.06 -2.92
CA LEU A 289 -12.05 -18.87 -4.08
C LEU A 289 -12.63 -19.48 -5.36
N SER A 290 -13.49 -20.50 -5.26
CA SER A 290 -14.27 -20.99 -6.41
C SER A 290 -15.40 -20.03 -6.82
N ILE A 291 -15.88 -19.19 -5.90
CA ILE A 291 -16.89 -18.15 -6.20
C ILE A 291 -16.23 -16.90 -6.81
N GLU A 292 -15.26 -16.32 -6.10
CA GLU A 292 -14.71 -15.00 -6.43
C GLU A 292 -13.49 -15.06 -7.38
N ALA A 293 -12.78 -16.20 -7.44
CA ALA A 293 -11.49 -16.30 -8.11
C ALA A 293 -11.17 -17.64 -8.84
N PRO A 294 -12.14 -18.37 -9.45
CA PRO A 294 -11.92 -19.73 -9.95
C PRO A 294 -10.83 -19.83 -11.04
N ALA A 295 -10.59 -18.76 -11.80
CA ALA A 295 -9.54 -18.70 -12.82
C ALA A 295 -8.13 -18.34 -12.27
N ARG A 296 -7.97 -18.22 -10.94
CA ARG A 296 -6.69 -17.93 -10.24
C ARG A 296 -6.18 -19.10 -9.40
N ILE A 297 -6.95 -20.19 -9.28
CA ILE A 297 -6.61 -21.38 -8.50
C ILE A 297 -6.39 -22.61 -9.40
N ALA A 298 -5.50 -23.51 -9.01
CA ALA A 298 -5.15 -24.72 -9.75
C ALA A 298 -6.08 -25.93 -9.46
N ASN A 299 -7.07 -25.77 -8.57
CA ASN A 299 -7.94 -26.83 -8.03
C ASN A 299 -7.21 -28.03 -7.39
N ARG A 300 -5.89 -27.90 -7.14
CA ARG A 300 -5.02 -28.87 -6.45
C ARG A 300 -4.10 -28.14 -5.45
N SER A 301 -3.69 -28.84 -4.40
CA SER A 301 -2.63 -28.39 -3.49
C SER A 301 -1.23 -28.75 -4.04
N VAL A 302 -0.18 -28.08 -3.54
CA VAL A 302 1.23 -28.50 -3.68
C VAL A 302 1.64 -29.56 -2.65
N THR A 303 0.89 -29.71 -1.56
CA THR A 303 1.19 -30.68 -0.51
C THR A 303 0.54 -32.03 -0.81
N TRP A 304 1.36 -33.06 -1.06
CA TRP A 304 0.89 -34.44 -1.17
C TRP A 304 0.62 -35.03 0.23
N VAL A 305 -0.43 -35.85 0.33
CA VAL A 305 -0.89 -36.50 1.57
C VAL A 305 -1.51 -37.86 1.24
N ASP A 306 -1.15 -38.89 1.99
CA ASP A 306 -1.75 -40.22 1.88
C ASP A 306 -3.01 -40.35 2.74
N TRP A 307 -4.09 -40.83 2.15
CA TRP A 307 -5.38 -41.07 2.80
C TRP A 307 -5.80 -42.56 2.75
N TYR A 308 -4.93 -43.46 2.26
CA TYR A 308 -5.26 -44.87 1.99
C TYR A 308 -5.80 -45.65 3.20
N ARG A 309 -5.33 -45.33 4.42
CA ARG A 309 -5.82 -45.97 5.66
C ARG A 309 -7.20 -45.47 6.10
N GLY A 310 -7.71 -44.37 5.52
CA GLY A 310 -8.95 -43.70 5.90
C GLY A 310 -8.87 -42.98 7.26
N GLY A 311 -9.84 -42.12 7.54
CA GLY A 311 -9.97 -41.40 8.80
C GLY A 311 -10.18 -39.88 8.63
N ALA A 312 -10.07 -39.14 9.73
CA ALA A 312 -10.17 -37.68 9.76
C ALA A 312 -8.83 -36.95 9.52
N HIS A 313 -7.73 -37.70 9.42
CA HIS A 313 -6.37 -37.20 9.22
C HIS A 313 -5.62 -38.12 8.22
N PRO A 314 -4.64 -37.60 7.46
CA PRO A 314 -3.81 -38.41 6.57
C PRO A 314 -2.87 -39.34 7.36
N VAL A 315 -2.28 -40.31 6.67
CA VAL A 315 -1.32 -41.26 7.24
C VAL A 315 -0.09 -40.53 7.78
N MET A 316 0.24 -40.78 9.05
CA MET A 316 1.52 -40.39 9.64
C MET A 316 2.57 -41.43 9.31
N PHE A 317 3.62 -41.03 8.60
CA PHE A 317 4.80 -41.84 8.34
C PHE A 317 5.76 -41.80 9.55
N VAL A 318 6.28 -42.96 9.95
CA VAL A 318 7.31 -43.09 11.00
C VAL A 318 8.67 -43.39 10.39
N GLU A 319 9.73 -43.42 11.20
CA GLU A 319 11.11 -43.70 10.77
C GLU A 319 11.22 -44.97 9.88
N ALA A 320 10.47 -46.02 10.21
CA ALA A 320 10.45 -47.28 9.45
C ALA A 320 9.75 -47.21 8.08
N ASP A 321 8.96 -46.16 7.79
CA ASP A 321 8.30 -45.97 6.49
C ASP A 321 9.21 -45.20 5.48
N VAL A 322 10.28 -44.54 5.97
CA VAL A 322 11.06 -43.56 5.19
C VAL A 322 12.39 -44.17 4.71
N ASP A 323 12.35 -44.83 3.55
CA ASP A 323 13.54 -45.28 2.82
C ASP A 323 13.75 -44.51 1.49
N GLU A 324 14.89 -44.76 0.83
CA GLU A 324 15.21 -44.12 -0.46
C GLU A 324 14.17 -44.49 -1.55
N ALA A 325 13.62 -45.71 -1.51
CA ALA A 325 12.64 -46.15 -2.49
C ALA A 325 11.28 -45.45 -2.30
N PHE A 326 10.88 -45.17 -1.05
CA PHE A 326 9.72 -44.37 -0.68
C PHE A 326 9.89 -42.93 -1.17
N LEU A 327 11.01 -42.28 -0.83
CA LEU A 327 11.27 -40.91 -1.26
C LEU A 327 11.31 -40.80 -2.79
N ARG A 328 11.95 -41.75 -3.48
CA ARG A 328 11.88 -41.84 -4.96
C ARG A 328 10.45 -41.92 -5.45
N ARG A 329 9.62 -42.85 -4.94
CA ARG A 329 8.20 -42.99 -5.31
C ARG A 329 7.38 -41.71 -5.14
N GLN A 330 7.65 -40.89 -4.13
CA GLN A 330 6.96 -39.59 -3.94
C GLN A 330 7.45 -38.48 -4.87
N THR A 331 8.57 -38.68 -5.58
CA THR A 331 9.15 -37.70 -6.52
C THR A 331 9.01 -38.09 -7.99
N THR A 332 8.64 -39.34 -8.30
CA THR A 332 8.47 -39.86 -9.67
C THR A 332 7.03 -39.72 -10.16
N THR A 333 6.86 -39.23 -11.39
CA THR A 333 5.55 -38.84 -11.98
C THR A 333 4.69 -40.01 -12.50
N ASP A 334 4.61 -41.11 -11.76
CA ASP A 334 3.76 -42.26 -12.10
C ASP A 334 2.25 -42.02 -11.85
N GLN A 335 1.89 -40.92 -11.17
CA GLN A 335 0.53 -40.58 -10.77
C GLN A 335 -0.15 -39.54 -11.68
N GLY A 336 -0.20 -39.84 -12.98
CA GLY A 336 -1.10 -39.18 -13.94
C GLY A 336 -0.59 -37.88 -14.59
N GLN A 337 -1.39 -37.33 -15.51
CA GLN A 337 -1.08 -36.10 -16.24
C GLN A 337 -1.39 -34.85 -15.40
N CYS A 338 -0.50 -34.51 -14.46
CA CYS A 338 -0.48 -33.19 -13.85
C CYS A 338 -0.29 -32.10 -14.93
N THR A 339 -0.97 -30.96 -14.78
CA THR A 339 -0.79 -29.79 -15.65
C THR A 339 -0.26 -28.60 -14.89
N TYR A 340 0.78 -27.97 -15.43
CA TYR A 340 1.39 -26.74 -14.94
C TYR A 340 1.25 -25.65 -15.99
N ASN A 341 0.70 -24.48 -15.60
CA ASN A 341 0.40 -23.38 -16.52
C ASN A 341 -0.38 -23.81 -17.79
N GLY A 342 -1.26 -24.81 -17.67
CA GLY A 342 -2.05 -25.37 -18.77
C GLY A 342 -1.31 -26.34 -19.70
N GLN A 343 -0.05 -26.68 -19.43
CA GLN A 343 0.73 -27.69 -20.16
C GLN A 343 0.90 -28.96 -19.33
N PRO A 344 0.93 -30.17 -19.94
CA PRO A 344 1.29 -31.39 -19.21
C PRO A 344 2.71 -31.28 -18.62
N GLU A 345 2.86 -31.59 -17.33
CA GLU A 345 4.14 -31.50 -16.63
C GLU A 345 5.16 -32.47 -17.25
N ARG A 346 6.28 -31.94 -17.74
CA ARG A 346 7.42 -32.72 -18.23
C ARG A 346 8.65 -32.43 -17.37
N GLU A 347 9.25 -33.51 -16.86
CA GLU A 347 10.37 -33.53 -15.91
C GLU A 347 11.53 -32.58 -16.26
N ARG A 348 11.81 -32.40 -17.56
CA ARG A 348 12.88 -31.52 -18.07
C ARG A 348 12.66 -30.02 -17.82
N ASP A 349 11.42 -29.57 -17.69
CA ASP A 349 11.10 -28.14 -17.57
C ASP A 349 11.34 -27.61 -16.14
N LEU A 350 11.23 -28.50 -15.14
CA LEU A 350 11.50 -28.20 -13.72
C LEU A 350 12.99 -28.32 -13.36
N ALA A 351 13.72 -29.21 -14.02
CA ALA A 351 15.10 -29.56 -13.68
C ALA A 351 16.17 -28.53 -14.08
N THR A 352 15.82 -27.43 -14.77
CA THR A 352 16.79 -26.42 -15.23
C THR A 352 17.19 -25.47 -14.08
N PRO A 353 18.45 -25.52 -13.57
CA PRO A 353 18.87 -24.68 -12.46
C PRO A 353 19.01 -23.20 -12.86
N LEU A 354 19.04 -22.31 -11.86
CA LEU A 354 19.38 -20.89 -12.03
C LEU A 354 20.84 -20.74 -12.50
N ARG A 355 21.09 -20.88 -13.81
CA ARG A 355 22.41 -20.69 -14.42
C ARG A 355 22.94 -19.30 -14.07
N HIS A 356 24.14 -19.25 -13.48
CA HIS A 356 24.87 -18.01 -13.24
C HIS A 356 25.41 -17.41 -14.55
N SER A 357 24.53 -16.83 -15.37
CA SER A 357 24.93 -15.96 -16.48
C SER A 357 25.32 -14.58 -15.96
N GLN A 358 26.62 -14.30 -15.87
CA GLN A 358 27.13 -12.93 -15.89
C GLN A 358 26.87 -12.34 -17.29
N GLY A 359 25.65 -11.87 -17.53
CA GLY A 359 25.22 -11.36 -18.82
C GLY A 359 23.77 -10.90 -18.82
N ASP A 360 23.60 -9.57 -18.76
CA ASP A 360 22.48 -8.78 -19.29
C ASP A 360 21.09 -9.48 -19.41
N MET A 361 20.39 -9.68 -18.28
CA MET A 361 18.94 -9.93 -18.29
C MET A 361 18.17 -8.66 -18.72
N ARG A 362 18.18 -8.35 -20.01
CA ARG A 362 17.36 -7.31 -20.64
C ARG A 362 16.22 -7.92 -21.42
N GLY A 363 15.00 -7.70 -20.92
CA GLY A 363 13.78 -7.82 -21.70
C GLY A 363 13.29 -9.24 -21.95
N ASP A 364 12.69 -9.87 -20.93
CA ASP A 364 11.76 -11.01 -21.08
C ASP A 364 10.72 -11.06 -19.93
N PHE A 365 10.29 -9.89 -19.45
CA PHE A 365 9.30 -9.75 -18.35
C PHE A 365 8.25 -8.64 -18.60
N VAL A 366 8.06 -8.24 -19.85
CA VAL A 366 7.09 -7.19 -20.27
C VAL A 366 6.06 -7.72 -21.29
N ALA A 367 6.20 -8.96 -21.75
CA ALA A 367 5.34 -9.55 -22.77
C ALA A 367 3.98 -10.03 -22.21
N ASP A 368 3.98 -10.69 -21.05
CA ASP A 368 2.93 -11.65 -20.68
C ASP A 368 1.82 -11.12 -19.75
N GLN A 369 1.50 -9.83 -19.85
CA GLN A 369 0.25 -9.26 -19.32
C GLN A 369 -0.60 -8.57 -20.40
N LYS A 370 -0.24 -8.70 -21.68
CA LYS A 370 -0.96 -8.05 -22.80
C LYS A 370 -1.89 -8.96 -23.61
N LEU A 371 -1.97 -10.27 -23.31
CA LEU A 371 -2.73 -11.23 -24.11
C LEU A 371 -4.23 -11.35 -23.73
N ARG A 372 -4.92 -10.21 -23.58
CA ARG A 372 -6.40 -10.15 -23.53
C ARG A 372 -6.97 -9.01 -24.38
N LEU A 373 -6.72 -9.08 -25.69
CA LEU A 373 -7.49 -8.37 -26.70
C LEU A 373 -7.88 -9.36 -27.81
N GLN A 374 -9.17 -9.43 -28.15
CA GLN A 374 -9.64 -10.14 -29.32
C GLN A 374 -9.16 -9.41 -30.58
N LEU A 375 -8.29 -10.04 -31.35
CA LEU A 375 -7.78 -9.47 -32.61
C LEU A 375 -8.88 -9.51 -33.68
N SER A 376 -9.34 -8.34 -34.11
CA SER A 376 -10.15 -8.21 -35.33
C SER A 376 -9.25 -8.21 -36.58
N PRO A 377 -9.78 -8.49 -37.79
CA PRO A 377 -8.95 -8.76 -38.98
C PRO A 377 -8.06 -7.62 -39.48
N ALA A 378 -8.18 -6.40 -38.93
CA ALA A 378 -7.46 -5.22 -39.40
C ALA A 378 -5.95 -5.20 -39.09
N ALA A 379 -5.46 -6.06 -38.18
CA ALA A 379 -4.05 -6.05 -37.75
C ALA A 379 -3.04 -6.53 -38.82
N ALA A 380 -3.50 -7.18 -39.89
CA ALA A 380 -2.64 -7.86 -40.85
C ALA A 380 -1.84 -6.93 -41.81
N LEU A 381 -2.16 -5.63 -41.88
CA LEU A 381 -1.62 -4.73 -42.91
C LEU A 381 -0.41 -3.87 -42.49
N ALA A 382 0.06 -3.97 -41.24
CA ALA A 382 1.02 -3.03 -40.65
C ALA A 382 2.46 -3.58 -40.47
N CYS A 383 2.81 -4.71 -41.11
CA CYS A 383 4.08 -5.42 -40.85
C CYS A 383 5.12 -5.35 -42.00
N CYS A 384 4.96 -4.45 -42.98
CA CYS A 384 5.72 -4.46 -44.24
C CYS A 384 6.66 -3.24 -44.43
N GLN A 385 7.33 -2.74 -43.38
CA GLN A 385 8.17 -1.54 -43.52
C GLN A 385 9.43 -1.41 -42.61
N THR A 386 10.04 -2.50 -42.17
CA THR A 386 11.42 -2.49 -41.60
C THR A 386 12.24 -3.71 -42.08
N GLN A 387 13.47 -3.47 -42.53
CA GLN A 387 14.36 -4.52 -43.06
C GLN A 387 15.27 -5.13 -41.97
N THR A 388 14.91 -6.30 -41.44
CA THR A 388 15.82 -7.16 -40.65
C THR A 388 15.59 -8.65 -40.97
N ALA A 389 15.99 -9.07 -42.17
CA ALA A 389 15.82 -10.44 -42.65
C ALA A 389 16.77 -11.45 -41.95
N LYS A 390 16.41 -11.91 -40.74
CA LYS A 390 17.03 -13.11 -40.14
C LYS A 390 16.19 -13.91 -39.13
N LEU A 391 14.88 -13.66 -39.02
CA LEU A 391 13.98 -14.38 -38.09
C LEU A 391 12.78 -15.10 -38.74
N CYS A 392 12.72 -15.15 -40.09
CA CYS A 392 11.55 -15.67 -40.82
C CYS A 392 11.68 -17.12 -41.34
N SER A 393 12.70 -17.89 -40.92
CA SER A 393 12.98 -19.24 -41.41
C SER A 393 12.70 -20.38 -40.42
N VAL A 394 11.94 -20.11 -39.36
CA VAL A 394 11.56 -21.10 -38.33
C VAL A 394 10.04 -21.19 -38.13
N ILE A 395 9.32 -20.06 -38.19
CA ILE A 395 7.88 -19.98 -37.87
C ILE A 395 6.97 -20.55 -38.99
N LEU A 396 7.49 -20.78 -40.20
CA LEU A 396 6.72 -21.29 -41.35
C LEU A 396 6.78 -22.82 -41.53
N ALA A 397 7.39 -23.57 -40.60
CA ALA A 397 7.56 -25.02 -40.73
C ALA A 397 6.47 -25.87 -40.03
N GLU A 398 5.86 -25.38 -38.94
CA GLU A 398 4.98 -26.20 -38.09
C GLU A 398 3.48 -26.09 -38.42
N PHE A 399 3.07 -25.12 -39.26
CA PHE A 399 1.66 -24.87 -39.58
C PHE A 399 1.06 -25.77 -40.69
N TYR A 400 1.79 -26.79 -41.17
CA TYR A 400 1.36 -27.64 -42.30
C TYR A 400 1.32 -29.15 -42.02
N THR A 401 1.50 -29.59 -40.77
CA THR A 401 1.59 -31.02 -40.41
C THR A 401 0.63 -31.46 -39.29
N ALA A 402 -0.45 -30.71 -39.05
CA ALA A 402 -1.52 -31.04 -38.09
C ALA A 402 -2.91 -30.89 -38.72
N GLY A 403 -3.22 -31.70 -39.75
CA GLY A 403 -4.45 -31.54 -40.54
C GLY A 403 -4.83 -32.72 -41.45
N ALA A 404 -4.55 -33.96 -41.06
CA ALA A 404 -4.97 -35.15 -41.81
C ALA A 404 -5.20 -36.37 -40.89
N LYS A 405 -6.30 -37.11 -41.14
CA LYS A 405 -6.96 -38.11 -40.26
C LYS A 405 -7.71 -37.44 -39.09
N GLN A 406 -8.95 -37.82 -38.77
CA GLN A 406 -9.58 -39.14 -38.94
C GLN A 406 -11.05 -39.03 -39.41
N GLU A 407 -11.56 -40.06 -40.08
CA GLU A 407 -12.94 -40.19 -40.59
C GLU A 407 -13.54 -41.53 -40.09
N GLN A 408 -14.84 -41.78 -40.34
CA GLN A 408 -15.66 -42.89 -39.81
C GLN A 408 -16.03 -42.74 -38.31
N GLU A 409 -17.25 -43.06 -37.82
CA GLU A 409 -18.44 -43.63 -38.51
C GLU A 409 -19.79 -43.31 -37.78
N ASP A 410 -20.87 -43.96 -38.24
CA ASP A 410 -22.26 -44.04 -37.70
C ASP A 410 -23.27 -42.87 -38.02
N PRO A 411 -24.61 -43.13 -38.07
CA PRO A 411 -25.40 -42.70 -39.23
C PRO A 411 -26.80 -42.10 -38.89
N HIS A 412 -27.80 -42.31 -39.78
CA HIS A 412 -29.24 -42.00 -39.65
C HIS A 412 -29.79 -40.60 -40.06
N ARG A 413 -29.73 -40.34 -41.38
CA ARG A 413 -30.93 -40.25 -42.27
C ARG A 413 -31.97 -39.09 -42.11
N SER A 414 -31.79 -38.06 -42.96
CA SER A 414 -32.84 -37.23 -43.64
C SER A 414 -33.65 -36.21 -42.79
N ARG A 415 -34.12 -35.05 -43.29
CA ARG A 415 -34.55 -34.62 -44.66
C ARG A 415 -34.21 -33.13 -44.98
N ARG A 416 -34.45 -32.71 -46.24
CA ARG A 416 -34.38 -31.34 -46.86
C ARG A 416 -35.39 -31.30 -48.06
N PRO A 417 -35.63 -30.18 -48.78
CA PRO A 417 -35.61 -28.73 -48.47
C PRO A 417 -37.06 -28.16 -48.66
N PRO A 418 -37.44 -27.02 -49.33
CA PRO A 418 -36.84 -26.18 -50.42
C PRO A 418 -36.11 -24.89 -49.91
N ALA A 419 -35.15 -24.25 -50.62
CA ALA A 419 -35.18 -23.42 -51.86
C ALA A 419 -35.90 -22.04 -51.65
N VAL A 420 -35.58 -20.88 -52.26
CA VAL A 420 -35.02 -20.40 -53.57
C VAL A 420 -34.44 -18.96 -53.32
N SER A 421 -33.46 -18.28 -53.97
CA SER A 421 -32.45 -18.44 -55.06
C SER A 421 -31.37 -17.32 -54.99
N SER A 422 -30.27 -17.41 -55.78
CA SER A 422 -29.42 -16.27 -56.25
C SER A 422 -29.62 -16.06 -57.77
N PRO A 423 -29.20 -14.95 -58.45
CA PRO A 423 -27.80 -14.78 -58.90
C PRO A 423 -27.30 -13.34 -59.31
N ILE A 424 -26.07 -13.26 -59.84
CA ILE A 424 -25.45 -12.24 -60.76
C ILE A 424 -25.24 -10.79 -60.27
N ALA A 425 -23.95 -10.38 -60.21
CA ALA A 425 -23.34 -9.23 -60.92
C ALA A 425 -21.79 -9.35 -60.86
N TRP A 426 -21.05 -8.73 -61.79
CA TRP A 426 -19.56 -8.83 -61.87
C TRP A 426 -18.85 -7.47 -61.96
N LEU A 427 -17.52 -7.50 -61.79
CA LEU A 427 -16.60 -6.36 -61.68
C LEU A 427 -16.53 -5.42 -62.90
N SER A 428 -16.18 -4.16 -62.66
CA SER A 428 -15.63 -3.23 -63.65
C SER A 428 -14.48 -2.37 -63.06
N GLU A 429 -13.25 -2.66 -63.49
CA GLU A 429 -12.07 -1.76 -63.66
C GLU A 429 -11.60 -0.85 -62.48
N LEU A 430 -10.31 -0.62 -62.23
CA LEU A 430 -9.16 -0.37 -63.13
C LEU A 430 -7.84 -1.02 -62.62
N ARG A 431 -6.81 -1.07 -63.48
CA ARG A 431 -5.46 -1.64 -63.19
C ARG A 431 -4.36 -0.57 -63.04
N PRO A 432 -3.29 -0.81 -62.27
CA PRO A 432 -1.98 -0.16 -62.45
C PRO A 432 -1.11 -0.87 -63.52
N PRO A 433 -0.06 -0.21 -64.07
CA PRO A 433 0.80 -0.75 -65.14
C PRO A 433 2.09 -1.47 -64.65
N PRO A 434 2.81 -2.21 -65.52
CA PRO A 434 4.06 -2.93 -65.20
C PRO A 434 5.36 -2.11 -65.42
N PRO A 435 6.49 -2.45 -64.75
CA PRO A 435 7.78 -1.76 -64.93
C PRO A 435 8.91 -2.61 -65.57
N ALA A 436 9.58 -2.08 -66.61
CA ALA A 436 10.90 -2.50 -67.14
C ALA A 436 11.32 -1.59 -68.33
N PRO A 437 12.60 -1.50 -68.76
CA PRO A 437 13.89 -1.70 -68.06
C PRO A 437 14.94 -0.58 -68.35
N CYS A 438 16.11 -0.61 -67.66
CA CYS A 438 17.50 -0.23 -68.09
C CYS A 438 18.39 -0.04 -66.84
N ARG A 439 19.54 -0.73 -66.62
CA ARG A 439 20.86 -0.70 -67.32
C ARG A 439 21.49 0.71 -67.31
N ASN A 440 22.53 1.02 -66.52
CA ASN A 440 23.91 0.51 -66.67
C ASN A 440 24.88 0.95 -65.51
N TRP A 441 25.88 0.12 -65.18
CA TRP A 441 27.31 0.43 -64.85
C TRP A 441 27.65 1.35 -63.63
N ASN A 442 28.74 1.19 -62.84
CA ASN A 442 29.70 0.09 -62.59
C ASN A 442 30.51 0.39 -61.27
N CYS A 443 31.58 -0.39 -60.98
CA CYS A 443 32.74 -0.07 -60.10
C CYS A 443 32.65 -0.24 -58.55
N ARG A 444 33.05 -1.45 -58.10
CA ARG A 444 34.08 -1.78 -57.07
C ARG A 444 34.41 -0.80 -55.92
N LEU A 445 34.41 -1.31 -54.68
CA LEU A 445 35.23 -0.79 -53.56
C LEU A 445 36.70 -1.29 -53.64
N ARG A 446 37.68 -0.46 -53.23
CA ARG A 446 38.84 -0.83 -52.36
C ARG A 446 39.79 0.36 -52.01
N VAL A 447 40.19 0.43 -50.72
CA VAL A 447 41.52 0.84 -50.17
C VAL A 447 41.98 2.33 -50.19
N ALA A 448 41.98 2.94 -48.98
CA ALA A 448 43.03 3.78 -48.33
C ALA A 448 43.51 5.12 -49.02
N PRO A 449 44.48 5.93 -48.49
CA PRO A 449 45.27 5.83 -47.23
C PRO A 449 45.57 7.15 -46.42
N CYS A 450 46.31 6.97 -45.30
CA CYS A 450 47.41 7.81 -44.74
C CYS A 450 47.24 9.05 -43.81
N GLU A 451 48.19 9.09 -42.84
CA GLU A 451 48.98 10.23 -42.28
C GLU A 451 48.37 11.30 -41.33
N ILE A 452 49.13 11.96 -40.42
CA ILE A 452 50.24 11.56 -39.49
C ILE A 452 50.44 12.65 -38.39
N GLU A 453 51.32 12.41 -37.40
CA GLU A 453 51.89 13.29 -36.32
C GLU A 453 51.43 12.95 -34.88
N GLY A 454 52.27 13.01 -33.84
CA GLY A 454 53.72 13.31 -33.74
C GLY A 454 54.27 12.89 -32.35
N SER A 455 55.60 12.81 -32.13
CA SER A 455 56.17 12.12 -30.95
C SER A 455 57.38 12.78 -30.25
N SER A 456 57.40 12.74 -28.90
CA SER A 456 58.57 12.89 -27.99
C SER A 456 58.11 12.56 -26.55
N ILE A 457 58.59 11.54 -25.83
CA ILE A 457 59.94 11.21 -25.30
C ILE A 457 60.39 12.07 -24.11
N SER A 458 60.36 11.52 -22.87
CA SER A 458 61.60 11.15 -22.13
C SER A 458 61.44 10.72 -20.65
N LYS A 459 62.46 9.99 -20.16
CA LYS A 459 63.03 9.90 -18.78
C LYS A 459 62.47 8.94 -17.70
N LEU A 460 63.34 7.94 -17.42
CA LEU A 460 63.76 7.37 -16.11
C LEU A 460 62.78 6.44 -15.36
N LYS A 461 63.02 5.12 -15.14
CA LYS A 461 64.20 4.27 -14.76
C LYS A 461 64.28 3.96 -13.25
N LYS A 462 63.97 2.70 -12.87
CA LYS A 462 64.69 1.76 -11.96
C LYS A 462 63.71 0.60 -11.59
N LEU A 463 63.99 -0.72 -11.67
CA LEU A 463 65.10 -1.58 -11.16
C LEU A 463 65.16 -1.56 -9.62
N ARG A 464 65.10 -2.66 -8.84
CA ARG A 464 65.23 -4.13 -9.06
C ARG A 464 64.31 -4.87 -8.03
N ALA A 465 63.83 -6.11 -8.22
CA ALA A 465 64.48 -7.42 -7.99
C ALA A 465 65.01 -7.63 -6.53
N CYS A 466 64.93 -8.80 -5.85
CA CYS A 466 64.43 -10.14 -6.21
C CYS A 466 64.36 -11.14 -4.99
N VAL A 467 63.61 -12.25 -5.14
CA VAL A 467 63.99 -13.67 -4.77
C VAL A 467 63.92 -14.27 -3.32
N ILE A 468 63.36 -15.50 -3.25
CA ILE A 468 63.46 -16.66 -2.27
C ILE A 468 62.90 -16.51 -0.82
N PHE A 469 61.85 -17.24 -0.38
CA PHE A 469 61.66 -18.68 -0.02
C PHE A 469 62.18 -19.13 1.38
N ILE A 470 61.48 -20.10 2.01
CA ILE A 470 61.81 -20.88 3.25
C ILE A 470 61.62 -20.14 4.61
N ARG A 471 61.30 -20.76 5.77
CA ARG A 471 60.38 -21.85 6.21
C ARG A 471 60.44 -21.95 7.77
N PHE A 472 59.39 -22.51 8.42
CA PHE A 472 59.34 -23.01 9.81
C PHE A 472 59.23 -22.05 11.03
N LEU A 473 58.67 -22.63 12.11
CA LEU A 473 58.40 -22.11 13.47
C LEU A 473 59.65 -22.21 14.39
N PRO A 474 59.68 -21.53 15.56
CA PRO A 474 59.31 -22.27 16.79
C PRO A 474 58.64 -21.45 17.93
N ARG A 475 58.18 -22.20 18.95
CA ARG A 475 57.62 -21.76 20.25
C ARG A 475 58.57 -20.90 21.11
N ARG A 476 58.02 -20.16 22.08
CA ARG A 476 58.33 -20.23 23.54
C ARG A 476 57.09 -19.74 24.35
N GLN A 477 56.60 -20.50 25.34
CA GLN A 477 56.86 -20.39 26.80
C GLN A 477 56.45 -19.03 27.41
N GLY A 478 55.64 -18.94 28.47
CA GLY A 478 54.89 -19.95 29.25
C GLY A 478 54.48 -19.42 30.64
N ILE A 479 53.83 -20.27 31.48
CA ILE A 479 53.78 -20.32 32.98
C ILE A 479 52.39 -20.75 33.53
N LEU A 480 52.42 -21.43 34.67
CA LEU A 480 51.35 -22.10 35.46
C LEU A 480 51.18 -21.35 36.82
N PRO A 481 50.18 -21.60 37.73
CA PRO A 481 49.79 -22.94 38.21
C PRO A 481 48.33 -23.16 38.69
N ARG A 482 48.13 -24.32 39.34
CA ARG A 482 46.90 -24.91 39.91
C ARG A 482 46.54 -24.39 41.31
N SER A 483 45.26 -24.58 41.69
CA SER A 483 44.81 -25.28 42.91
C SER A 483 43.38 -25.84 42.64
N GLN A 484 43.07 -27.13 42.80
CA GLN A 484 42.85 -27.94 44.03
C GLN A 484 41.55 -27.57 44.78
N THR A 485 40.44 -28.32 44.64
CA THR A 485 39.98 -29.55 45.39
C THR A 485 39.41 -29.24 46.80
N LEU A 486 38.48 -29.99 47.44
CA LEU A 486 37.98 -31.38 47.31
C LEU A 486 36.63 -31.58 48.11
N ILE A 487 36.03 -32.78 48.07
CA ILE A 487 35.12 -33.45 49.06
C ILE A 487 33.56 -33.39 48.89
N SER A 488 33.00 -34.57 48.52
CA SER A 488 31.76 -35.34 48.91
C SER A 488 30.50 -34.70 49.56
N MET A 489 29.32 -35.35 49.68
CA MET A 489 28.81 -36.74 49.46
C MET A 489 27.54 -36.73 48.57
N LEU A 490 27.12 -37.74 47.77
CA LEU A 490 26.93 -39.20 47.89
C LEU A 490 25.64 -39.68 48.61
N ALA A 491 24.79 -40.43 47.88
CA ALA A 491 23.75 -41.41 48.31
C ALA A 491 22.51 -40.89 49.10
N ALA A 492 21.32 -41.53 49.13
CA ALA A 492 20.59 -42.54 48.31
C ALA A 492 19.08 -42.53 48.77
N VAL A 493 18.10 -43.39 48.42
CA VAL A 493 17.99 -44.67 47.66
C VAL A 493 16.56 -44.86 47.07
N ASN A 494 16.28 -46.03 46.47
CA ASN A 494 15.05 -46.57 45.84
C ASN A 494 13.70 -46.49 46.62
N GLY A 495 12.59 -46.77 45.92
CA GLY A 495 11.30 -47.26 46.50
C GLY A 495 10.05 -46.64 45.85
N ASN A 496 9.63 -46.96 44.61
CA ASN A 496 9.05 -48.21 44.09
C ASN A 496 7.61 -48.55 44.57
N ASP A 497 6.73 -48.83 43.61
CA ASP A 497 5.56 -49.73 43.65
C ASP A 497 4.22 -49.37 44.37
N LYS A 498 3.17 -49.18 43.52
CA LYS A 498 2.05 -50.14 43.26
C LYS A 498 0.58 -49.81 43.59
N ASP A 499 -0.22 -50.07 42.55
CA ASP A 499 -1.55 -50.72 42.48
C ASP A 499 -2.82 -50.11 43.12
N GLY A 500 -3.95 -50.25 42.41
CA GLY A 500 -5.30 -49.96 42.91
C GLY A 500 -6.28 -49.39 41.87
N ALA A 501 -6.96 -50.24 41.09
CA ALA A 501 -8.03 -49.83 40.17
C ALA A 501 -9.43 -50.00 40.79
N GLY A 502 -10.40 -49.14 40.43
CA GLY A 502 -11.79 -49.29 40.88
C GLY A 502 -12.76 -48.19 40.42
N THR A 503 -13.62 -48.53 39.46
CA THR A 503 -14.92 -47.86 39.16
C THR A 503 -16.05 -48.71 39.78
N PRO A 504 -17.29 -48.22 40.05
CA PRO A 504 -18.07 -47.30 39.21
C PRO A 504 -18.90 -46.19 39.91
N ASN A 505 -19.61 -45.43 39.08
CA ASN A 505 -20.61 -44.39 39.39
C ASN A 505 -21.98 -45.06 39.72
N PRO A 506 -22.93 -44.42 40.45
CA PRO A 506 -23.80 -43.43 39.78
C PRO A 506 -24.41 -42.28 40.64
N THR A 507 -24.93 -41.26 39.93
CA THR A 507 -26.04 -40.33 40.29
C THR A 507 -25.82 -39.16 41.29
N ARG A 508 -26.72 -38.16 41.14
CA ARG A 508 -26.74 -36.74 41.62
C ARG A 508 -28.09 -36.49 42.35
N PRO A 509 -28.47 -35.29 42.87
CA PRO A 509 -27.74 -34.08 43.31
C PRO A 509 -28.21 -33.63 44.76
N PRO A 510 -28.22 -32.35 45.16
CA PRO A 510 -27.19 -31.29 45.21
C PRO A 510 -26.89 -30.78 46.66
N PRO A 511 -25.79 -30.04 46.88
CA PRO A 511 -25.62 -29.16 48.04
C PRO A 511 -25.84 -27.67 47.69
N ALA A 512 -26.26 -26.86 48.66
CA ALA A 512 -26.29 -25.40 48.57
C ALA A 512 -25.56 -24.77 49.76
N VAL A 513 -24.44 -24.09 49.51
CA VAL A 513 -23.66 -23.38 50.55
C VAL A 513 -23.26 -21.99 50.03
N LYS A 514 -23.52 -20.95 50.82
CA LYS A 514 -23.08 -19.57 50.55
C LYS A 514 -21.69 -19.36 51.14
N ALA A 515 -20.73 -18.89 50.35
CA ALA A 515 -19.44 -18.41 50.84
C ALA A 515 -19.47 -16.89 51.06
N SER A 516 -19.19 -16.45 52.30
CA SER A 516 -19.10 -15.03 52.67
C SER A 516 -17.65 -14.53 52.62
N LEU A 517 -17.42 -13.32 52.11
CA LEU A 517 -16.09 -12.71 52.12
C LEU A 517 -15.65 -12.36 53.56
N PRO A 518 -14.35 -12.55 53.91
CA PRO A 518 -13.85 -12.24 55.24
C PRO A 518 -13.72 -10.72 55.47
N VAL A 519 -14.37 -10.23 56.53
CA VAL A 519 -14.46 -8.82 56.93
C VAL A 519 -13.09 -8.10 57.06
N LYS A 520 -12.00 -8.85 57.25
CA LYS A 520 -10.63 -8.30 57.34
C LYS A 520 -10.16 -7.55 56.08
N LEU A 521 -10.77 -7.78 54.91
CA LEU A 521 -10.50 -7.06 53.66
C LEU A 521 -11.28 -5.75 53.50
N LEU A 522 -12.33 -5.50 54.29
CA LEU A 522 -13.19 -4.31 54.10
C LEU A 522 -12.47 -2.99 54.43
N ARG A 523 -11.65 -2.97 55.49
CA ARG A 523 -10.95 -1.75 55.95
C ARG A 523 -10.01 -1.13 54.91
N PRO A 524 -9.06 -1.87 54.28
CA PRO A 524 -8.21 -1.28 53.25
C PRO A 524 -9.00 -0.82 52.01
N LEU A 525 -10.02 -1.56 51.58
CA LEU A 525 -10.90 -1.15 50.46
C LEU A 525 -11.63 0.16 50.76
N LEU A 526 -12.14 0.35 51.98
CA LEU A 526 -12.85 1.56 52.37
C LEU A 526 -11.90 2.77 52.45
N VAL A 527 -10.65 2.59 52.90
CA VAL A 527 -9.62 3.65 52.85
C VAL A 527 -9.28 4.03 51.40
N VAL A 528 -9.11 3.05 50.50
CA VAL A 528 -8.87 3.33 49.07
C VAL A 528 -10.05 4.08 48.44
N ALA A 529 -11.30 3.70 48.77
CA ALA A 529 -12.49 4.39 48.29
C ALA A 529 -12.57 5.86 48.77
N VAL A 530 -12.27 6.12 50.04
CA VAL A 530 -12.24 7.51 50.58
C VAL A 530 -11.15 8.35 49.91
N LEU A 531 -9.96 7.79 49.69
CA LEU A 531 -8.87 8.48 49.00
C LEU A 531 -9.22 8.77 47.52
N ALA A 532 -9.85 7.82 46.83
CA ALA A 532 -10.31 8.00 45.45
C ALA A 532 -11.40 9.09 45.32
N MET A 533 -12.37 9.12 46.24
CA MET A 533 -13.41 10.16 46.28
C MET A 533 -12.83 11.54 46.60
N GLY A 534 -11.86 11.63 47.52
CA GLY A 534 -11.14 12.87 47.83
C GLY A 534 -10.35 13.40 46.63
N PHE A 535 -9.65 12.51 45.90
CA PHE A 535 -8.95 12.88 44.67
C PHE A 535 -9.92 13.37 43.58
N LEU A 536 -11.05 12.69 43.40
CA LEU A 536 -12.08 13.09 42.43
C LEU A 536 -12.66 14.48 42.74
N ALA A 537 -12.91 14.78 44.02
CA ALA A 537 -13.39 16.11 44.45
C ALA A 537 -12.37 17.23 44.16
N VAL A 538 -11.07 16.97 44.39
CA VAL A 538 -9.99 17.92 44.04
C VAL A 538 -9.90 18.14 42.53
N VAL A 539 -10.03 17.08 41.72
CA VAL A 539 -10.06 17.19 40.25
C VAL A 539 -11.26 18.02 39.77
N VAL A 540 -12.45 17.83 40.34
CA VAL A 540 -13.64 18.62 40.01
C VAL A 540 -13.47 20.10 40.41
N LEU A 541 -12.86 20.39 41.57
CA LEU A 541 -12.56 21.76 42.00
C LEU A 541 -11.53 22.45 41.09
N LEU A 542 -10.51 21.73 40.64
CA LEU A 542 -9.49 22.26 39.72
C LEU A 542 -10.01 22.47 38.29
N LEU A 543 -11.01 21.69 37.85
CA LEU A 543 -11.61 21.81 36.50
C LEU A 543 -12.85 22.72 36.45
N GLY A 544 -13.54 22.94 37.58
CA GLY A 544 -14.73 23.79 37.64
C GLY A 544 -14.46 25.30 37.65
N GLY A 545 -13.21 25.73 37.87
CA GLY A 545 -12.81 27.12 38.08
C GLY A 545 -12.76 28.02 36.84
N SER A 546 -13.73 27.96 35.91
CA SER A 546 -13.80 28.86 34.74
C SER A 546 -15.20 29.03 34.14
N THR A 547 -16.09 29.75 34.84
CA THR A 547 -17.20 30.50 34.22
C THR A 547 -17.41 31.84 34.93
N TYR A 548 -18.12 32.78 34.27
CA TYR A 548 -18.53 34.12 34.75
C TYR A 548 -17.47 35.22 34.90
N SER A 549 -17.28 36.02 33.83
CA SER A 549 -17.57 37.47 33.82
C SER A 549 -17.34 38.07 32.42
N MET A 550 -17.93 39.24 32.13
CA MET A 550 -17.88 39.89 30.82
C MET A 550 -17.18 41.26 30.85
N LEU A 551 -16.43 41.55 29.78
CA LEU A 551 -16.13 42.91 29.27
C LEU A 551 -15.31 43.83 30.23
N PRO A 552 -14.87 45.03 29.79
CA PRO A 552 -13.74 45.09 28.86
C PRO A 552 -12.65 46.09 29.32
N ARG A 553 -11.38 45.84 29.00
CA ARG A 553 -10.33 46.87 29.16
C ARG A 553 -9.37 46.96 27.97
N ARG A 554 -9.18 48.19 27.51
CA ARG A 554 -8.10 48.61 26.61
C ARG A 554 -6.77 48.63 27.38
N LEU A 555 -5.66 48.34 26.70
CA LEU A 555 -4.29 48.82 26.91
C LEU A 555 -3.51 48.25 25.69
N SER A 556 -3.23 49.04 24.65
CA SER A 556 -2.19 50.08 24.51
C SER A 556 -0.90 49.52 23.88
N VAL A 557 -0.56 50.04 22.70
CA VAL A 557 0.66 49.72 21.94
C VAL A 557 1.91 50.32 22.63
N PRO A 558 3.04 49.60 22.64
CA PRO A 558 4.36 50.19 22.64
C PRO A 558 4.97 50.10 21.23
N ASP A 559 5.39 51.22 20.66
CA ASP A 559 6.05 51.28 19.36
C ASP A 559 7.55 50.94 19.42
N ALA A 560 8.05 50.48 18.27
CA ALA A 560 9.43 50.56 17.76
C ALA A 560 10.65 50.43 18.72
N VAL A 561 11.58 49.53 18.36
CA VAL A 561 12.95 49.93 17.98
C VAL A 561 13.40 49.10 16.76
N SER A 562 14.07 49.74 15.80
CA SER A 562 14.71 49.05 14.66
C SER A 562 16.18 48.75 14.99
N SER A 563 16.66 47.54 14.71
CA SER A 563 18.10 47.25 14.60
C SER A 563 18.41 46.47 13.32
N ARG A 564 19.21 47.08 12.43
CA ARG A 564 19.78 46.40 11.26
C ARG A 564 20.85 45.40 11.71
N GLN A 565 20.77 44.15 11.25
CA GLN A 565 21.97 43.30 11.11
C GLN A 565 21.98 42.61 9.74
N ARG A 566 23.18 42.49 9.16
CA ARG A 566 23.40 41.87 7.84
C ARG A 566 23.37 40.34 7.95
N ALA A 567 22.87 39.68 6.91
CA ALA A 567 22.90 38.22 6.82
C ALA A 567 24.34 37.69 6.64
N PRO A 568 24.74 36.62 7.35
CA PRO A 568 25.86 35.77 6.96
C PRO A 568 25.41 34.79 5.86
N GLN A 569 26.24 34.59 4.84
CA GLN A 569 26.01 33.55 3.83
C GLN A 569 26.17 32.15 4.46
N GLN A 570 25.21 31.26 4.23
CA GLN A 570 25.39 29.83 4.53
C GLN A 570 25.34 29.00 3.25
N ARG A 571 26.42 28.25 3.01
CA ARG A 571 26.51 27.21 1.97
C ARG A 571 25.72 25.97 2.42
N PRO A 572 25.23 25.13 1.48
CA PRO A 572 24.39 23.98 1.84
C PRO A 572 25.21 22.85 2.48
N CYS A 573 25.01 22.63 3.78
CA CYS A 573 25.53 21.45 4.47
C CYS A 573 24.57 20.27 4.26
N ALA A 574 25.05 19.19 3.63
CA ALA A 574 24.36 17.91 3.61
C ALA A 574 24.75 17.08 4.84
N GLY A 575 23.77 16.55 5.58
CA GLY A 575 24.00 15.65 6.71
C GLY A 575 22.83 15.60 7.69
N GLY A 576 22.51 14.38 8.18
CA GLY A 576 21.57 14.16 9.29
C GLY A 576 20.09 14.06 8.88
N ASN A 577 19.62 12.86 8.57
CA ASN A 577 18.18 12.56 8.51
C ASN A 577 17.58 12.54 9.92
N GLY A 578 17.08 13.69 10.38
CA GLY A 578 16.06 13.72 11.43
C GLY A 578 14.71 13.32 10.83
N ASN A 579 14.27 12.07 11.05
CA ASN A 579 12.97 11.58 10.60
C ASN A 579 11.84 12.41 11.21
N LYS A 580 11.30 13.32 10.42
CA LYS A 580 10.08 14.08 10.69
C LYS A 580 9.05 13.65 9.65
N SER A 581 7.87 13.25 10.11
CA SER A 581 6.86 12.61 9.26
C SER A 581 6.37 13.56 8.14
N PRO A 582 5.78 13.05 7.05
CA PRO A 582 5.22 13.86 5.95
C PRO A 582 4.24 14.96 6.39
N LEU A 583 3.64 14.79 7.58
CA LEU A 583 2.74 15.77 8.18
C LEU A 583 3.45 17.12 8.43
N GLU A 584 4.76 17.13 8.70
CA GLU A 584 5.56 18.35 8.88
C GLU A 584 6.05 18.99 7.57
N ARG A 585 6.26 18.21 6.49
CA ARG A 585 6.83 18.70 5.23
C ARG A 585 6.30 17.93 4.03
N ALA A 586 5.84 18.64 3.01
CA ALA A 586 5.36 18.06 1.75
C ALA A 586 6.48 17.70 0.75
N TRP A 587 7.74 17.58 1.19
CA TRP A 587 8.90 17.41 0.31
C TRP A 587 9.55 16.02 0.45
N HIS A 588 9.77 15.35 -0.68
CA HIS A 588 10.37 14.02 -0.79
C HIS A 588 11.34 13.93 -1.99
N ASN A 589 12.07 12.81 -2.12
CA ASN A 589 12.96 12.54 -3.26
C ASN A 589 12.47 11.42 -4.20
N MET A 590 11.18 11.05 -4.10
CA MET A 590 10.55 10.05 -4.99
C MET A 590 10.43 10.58 -6.44
N THR A 591 10.59 9.70 -7.42
CA THR A 591 10.21 9.98 -8.83
C THR A 591 8.67 10.05 -8.98
N ASP A 592 8.17 10.43 -10.17
CA ASP A 592 6.72 10.39 -10.42
C ASP A 592 6.16 8.96 -10.33
N GLU A 593 6.82 7.98 -10.96
CA GLU A 593 6.39 6.57 -10.94
C GLU A 593 6.38 6.00 -9.50
N GLU A 594 7.41 6.31 -8.71
CA GLU A 594 7.49 5.92 -7.30
C GLU A 594 6.41 6.56 -6.43
N LEU A 595 6.11 7.84 -6.67
CA LEU A 595 5.10 8.62 -5.96
C LEU A 595 3.67 8.15 -6.31
N LEU A 596 3.36 8.00 -7.61
CA LEU A 596 2.05 7.53 -8.08
C LEU A 596 1.77 6.13 -7.52
N TRP A 597 2.74 5.20 -7.63
CA TRP A 597 2.61 3.87 -7.04
C TRP A 597 2.41 3.93 -5.52
N ALA A 598 3.27 4.63 -4.78
CA ALA A 598 3.19 4.72 -3.32
C ALA A 598 1.88 5.32 -2.80
N SER A 599 1.30 6.27 -3.54
CA SER A 599 0.03 6.91 -3.20
C SER A 599 -1.21 6.16 -3.72
N SER A 600 -1.03 5.20 -4.64
CA SER A 600 -2.10 4.28 -5.09
C SER A 600 -2.50 3.22 -4.05
N TRP A 601 -1.73 3.08 -2.96
CA TRP A 601 -1.99 2.11 -1.90
C TRP A 601 -3.26 2.45 -1.11
N GLN A 602 -4.13 1.45 -0.94
CA GLN A 602 -5.35 1.53 -0.13
C GLN A 602 -5.66 0.18 0.55
N PRO A 603 -6.32 0.17 1.73
CA PRO A 603 -6.80 -1.06 2.34
C PRO A 603 -7.93 -1.69 1.49
N ARG A 604 -7.88 -3.01 1.33
CA ARG A 604 -8.95 -3.79 0.68
C ARG A 604 -10.14 -4.07 1.61
N ILE A 605 -9.90 -4.14 2.93
CA ILE A 605 -10.98 -4.18 3.93
C ILE A 605 -11.85 -2.93 3.82
N GLY A 606 -13.16 -3.08 4.07
CA GLY A 606 -14.12 -1.98 3.99
C GLY A 606 -13.77 -0.74 4.84
N ARG A 607 -14.52 0.35 4.63
CA ARG A 607 -14.26 1.69 5.22
C ARG A 607 -14.27 1.79 6.76
N LYS A 608 -14.38 0.67 7.48
CA LYS A 608 -14.31 0.56 8.95
C LYS A 608 -12.84 0.49 9.37
N TYR A 609 -12.22 1.65 9.58
CA TYR A 609 -10.89 1.75 10.17
C TYR A 609 -10.91 1.16 11.60
N PRO A 610 -9.88 0.40 12.02
CA PRO A 610 -9.83 -0.18 13.37
C PRO A 610 -9.64 0.87 14.48
N TYR A 611 -9.30 2.11 14.11
CA TYR A 611 -9.15 3.27 14.99
C TYR A 611 -10.05 4.43 14.56
N ARG A 612 -10.43 5.27 15.53
CA ARG A 612 -11.21 6.50 15.29
C ARG A 612 -10.33 7.55 14.57
N ARG A 613 -10.64 7.84 13.30
CA ARG A 613 -10.00 8.92 12.52
C ARG A 613 -10.89 10.14 12.32
N VAL A 614 -10.27 11.30 12.11
CA VAL A 614 -10.93 12.53 11.64
C VAL A 614 -10.59 12.71 10.15
N PRO A 615 -11.58 12.89 9.25
CA PRO A 615 -11.33 13.01 7.81
C PRO A 615 -10.82 14.41 7.46
N LYS A 616 -9.58 14.53 6.97
CA LYS A 616 -9.02 15.83 6.54
C LYS A 616 -9.45 16.23 5.13
N VAL A 617 -9.51 17.55 4.91
CA VAL A 617 -9.58 18.15 3.56
C VAL A 617 -8.18 18.62 3.13
N ALA A 618 -7.67 18.06 2.04
CA ALA A 618 -6.44 18.49 1.39
C ALA A 618 -6.73 19.63 0.39
N PHE A 619 -6.12 20.78 0.63
CA PHE A 619 -6.18 21.94 -0.26
C PHE A 619 -4.91 21.96 -1.13
N MET A 620 -5.08 21.72 -2.42
CA MET A 620 -4.01 21.58 -3.40
C MET A 620 -3.95 22.83 -4.26
N PHE A 621 -2.88 23.61 -4.11
CA PHE A 621 -2.65 24.84 -4.85
C PHE A 621 -1.72 24.54 -6.03
N LEU A 622 -2.21 24.77 -7.24
CA LEU A 622 -1.45 24.70 -8.49
C LEU A 622 -1.22 26.12 -9.01
N THR A 623 0.04 26.58 -9.04
CA THR A 623 0.39 28.00 -9.24
C THR A 623 1.48 28.20 -10.30
N ARG A 624 1.55 29.41 -10.88
CA ARG A 624 2.70 29.81 -11.71
C ARG A 624 3.84 30.47 -10.93
N GLY A 625 3.66 30.73 -9.63
CA GLY A 625 4.62 31.47 -8.82
C GLY A 625 3.98 31.93 -7.50
N PRO A 626 4.00 33.24 -7.17
CA PRO A 626 3.54 33.73 -5.87
C PRO A 626 2.06 33.40 -5.61
N LEU A 627 1.73 33.23 -4.33
CA LEU A 627 0.37 33.13 -3.81
C LEU A 627 -0.02 34.48 -3.16
N PRO A 628 -0.39 35.53 -3.91
CA PRO A 628 -0.69 36.84 -3.33
C PRO A 628 -1.90 36.80 -2.38
N LEU A 629 -2.83 35.87 -2.61
CA LEU A 629 -4.01 35.69 -1.76
C LEU A 629 -3.75 34.80 -0.52
N ALA A 630 -2.51 34.34 -0.28
CA ALA A 630 -2.16 33.50 0.87
C ALA A 630 -2.60 34.09 2.25
N PRO A 631 -2.50 35.40 2.53
CA PRO A 631 -2.97 35.94 3.81
C PRO A 631 -4.48 35.79 4.03
N LEU A 632 -5.30 35.85 2.97
CA LEU A 632 -6.74 35.59 3.05
C LEU A 632 -7.02 34.10 3.32
N TRP A 633 -6.22 33.21 2.72
CA TRP A 633 -6.30 31.77 2.99
C TRP A 633 -5.82 31.41 4.40
N ASP A 634 -4.80 32.06 4.94
CA ASP A 634 -4.37 31.89 6.33
C ASP A 634 -5.47 32.31 7.32
N LYS A 635 -6.23 33.39 7.02
CA LYS A 635 -7.43 33.78 7.79
C LYS A 635 -8.61 32.81 7.67
N PHE A 636 -8.75 32.14 6.53
CA PHE A 636 -9.71 31.04 6.38
C PHE A 636 -9.28 29.83 7.23
N PHE A 637 -8.01 29.43 7.14
CA PHE A 637 -7.47 28.28 7.86
C PHE A 637 -7.39 28.47 9.38
N SER A 638 -7.23 29.70 9.90
CA SER A 638 -7.33 29.94 11.35
C SER A 638 -8.72 29.63 11.91
N GLY A 639 -9.77 29.70 11.07
CA GLY A 639 -11.13 29.26 11.41
C GLY A 639 -11.30 27.75 11.61
N ALA A 640 -10.26 26.94 11.40
CA ALA A 640 -10.28 25.51 11.68
C ALA A 640 -10.01 25.16 13.16
N GLY A 641 -9.48 26.09 13.96
CA GLY A 641 -9.05 25.85 15.35
C GLY A 641 -7.79 24.99 15.53
N GLY A 642 -7.37 24.25 14.49
CA GLY A 642 -6.18 23.40 14.48
C GLY A 642 -5.88 22.87 13.08
N ARG A 643 -4.73 22.21 12.90
CA ARG A 643 -4.33 21.60 11.61
C ARG A 643 -4.88 20.18 11.41
N ASP A 644 -5.65 19.66 12.35
CA ASP A 644 -6.13 18.28 12.36
C ASP A 644 -7.30 18.02 11.39
N LEU A 645 -7.92 19.09 10.89
CA LEU A 645 -9.04 19.05 9.94
C LEU A 645 -8.62 19.25 8.47
N PHE A 646 -7.38 19.65 8.21
CA PHE A 646 -6.93 19.96 6.85
C PHE A 646 -5.43 19.75 6.60
N SER A 647 -5.08 19.69 5.33
CA SER A 647 -3.70 19.70 4.85
C SER A 647 -3.60 20.66 3.66
N VAL A 648 -2.39 21.14 3.36
CA VAL A 648 -2.11 22.09 2.29
C VAL A 648 -0.92 21.57 1.51
N TYR A 649 -1.00 21.63 0.18
CA TYR A 649 0.06 21.24 -0.76
C TYR A 649 0.17 22.31 -1.84
N VAL A 650 1.39 22.71 -2.20
CA VAL A 650 1.63 23.75 -3.22
C VAL A 650 2.55 23.20 -4.31
N HIS A 651 2.05 23.09 -5.54
CA HIS A 651 2.86 22.87 -6.73
C HIS A 651 3.01 24.21 -7.45
N ALA A 652 4.24 24.53 -7.84
CA ALA A 652 4.61 25.77 -8.48
C ALA A 652 5.57 25.50 -9.64
N THR A 653 5.76 26.49 -10.51
CA THR A 653 6.85 26.53 -11.50
C THR A 653 8.17 26.00 -10.91
N PRO A 654 8.79 24.95 -11.48
CA PRO A 654 10.06 24.44 -10.99
C PRO A 654 11.12 25.54 -10.91
N GLY A 655 11.89 25.54 -9.81
CA GLY A 655 12.83 26.62 -9.49
C GLY A 655 12.20 27.76 -8.66
N TYR A 656 10.89 28.03 -8.78
CA TYR A 656 10.21 28.92 -7.85
C TYR A 656 10.18 28.29 -6.45
N ARG A 657 10.46 29.09 -5.42
CA ARG A 657 10.41 28.67 -4.01
C ARG A 657 9.63 29.68 -3.21
N HIS A 658 8.66 29.21 -2.44
CA HIS A 658 7.94 30.05 -1.50
C HIS A 658 8.68 30.15 -0.16
N ASP A 659 8.84 31.37 0.36
CA ASP A 659 9.27 31.61 1.74
C ASP A 659 8.07 32.13 2.56
N PHE A 660 7.37 31.20 3.22
CA PHE A 660 6.23 31.50 4.07
C PHE A 660 6.63 31.49 5.55
N PRO A 661 6.15 32.44 6.38
CA PRO A 661 6.46 32.47 7.80
C PRO A 661 5.91 31.23 8.53
N PRO A 662 6.54 30.73 9.60
CA PRO A 662 6.15 29.49 10.28
C PRO A 662 4.68 29.39 10.72
N ALA A 663 4.04 30.51 11.02
CA ALA A 663 2.62 30.56 11.38
C ALA A 663 1.68 30.20 10.22
N SER A 664 2.08 30.50 8.98
CA SER A 664 1.26 30.29 7.77
C SER A 664 0.94 28.82 7.53
N ALA A 665 -0.28 28.54 7.08
CA ALA A 665 -0.73 27.21 6.66
C ALA A 665 0.13 26.64 5.52
N PHE A 666 0.72 27.52 4.71
CA PHE A 666 1.57 27.19 3.56
C PHE A 666 3.04 26.90 3.92
N HIS A 667 3.46 27.11 5.18
CA HIS A 667 4.85 26.87 5.59
C HIS A 667 5.28 25.41 5.36
N ARG A 668 6.35 25.20 4.58
CA ARG A 668 6.89 23.88 4.18
C ARG A 668 5.90 22.95 3.47
N ARG A 669 4.89 23.53 2.79
CA ARG A 669 3.88 22.81 2.01
C ARG A 669 4.15 22.70 0.50
N GLN A 670 5.27 23.22 0.02
CA GLN A 670 5.65 23.08 -1.39
C GLN A 670 6.06 21.62 -1.69
N VAL A 671 5.46 21.03 -2.74
CA VAL A 671 5.77 19.68 -3.22
C VAL A 671 6.92 19.69 -4.24
N PRO A 672 7.65 18.57 -4.44
CA PRO A 672 8.67 18.47 -5.47
C PRO A 672 8.07 18.70 -6.86
N SER A 673 8.58 19.70 -7.56
CA SER A 673 8.11 20.12 -8.88
C SER A 673 9.17 19.75 -9.92
N GLN A 674 8.87 18.77 -10.79
CA GLN A 674 9.86 18.22 -11.73
C GLN A 674 9.90 19.00 -13.05
N VAL A 675 11.11 19.19 -13.58
CA VAL A 675 11.37 19.49 -15.00
C VAL A 675 11.80 18.17 -15.66
N ARG A 676 11.09 17.68 -16.68
CA ARG A 676 11.62 16.58 -17.50
C ARG A 676 12.78 17.11 -18.34
N HIS A 677 13.88 16.36 -18.39
CA HIS A 677 15.13 16.83 -18.99
C HIS A 677 15.01 17.03 -20.51
N GLY A 678 15.39 18.23 -20.94
CA GLY A 678 15.40 18.72 -22.32
C GLY A 678 15.67 20.22 -22.25
N ASN A 679 16.61 20.73 -23.04
CA ASN A 679 17.18 22.08 -22.84
C ASN A 679 16.30 23.21 -23.39
N PHE A 680 15.07 23.33 -22.89
CA PHE A 680 14.16 24.43 -23.19
C PHE A 680 13.68 25.10 -21.89
N PRO A 681 13.60 26.45 -21.84
CA PRO A 681 13.16 27.15 -20.65
C PRO A 681 11.68 26.85 -20.37
N PHE A 682 11.38 26.49 -19.12
CA PHE A 682 10.04 26.08 -18.70
C PHE A 682 9.08 27.28 -18.73
N HIS A 683 7.96 27.13 -19.44
CA HIS A 683 6.88 28.13 -19.52
C HIS A 683 5.53 27.46 -19.24
N LEU A 684 4.81 27.95 -18.23
CA LEU A 684 3.39 27.60 -17.98
C LEU A 684 2.45 28.46 -18.86
N CYS A 685 2.84 28.59 -20.13
CA CYS A 685 2.14 29.36 -21.14
C CYS A 685 1.21 28.44 -21.93
N PHE A 686 0.09 29.00 -22.39
CA PHE A 686 -0.73 28.39 -23.44
C PHE A 686 -0.05 28.67 -24.77
N ASP A 687 0.97 27.88 -25.10
CA ASP A 687 1.71 27.96 -26.36
C ASP A 687 1.54 26.63 -27.11
N ASP A 688 0.81 26.67 -28.23
CA ASP A 688 0.45 25.49 -29.02
C ASP A 688 1.64 24.91 -29.84
N SER A 689 2.86 25.48 -29.73
CA SER A 689 4.01 25.12 -30.58
C SER A 689 5.02 24.11 -29.98
N ALA A 690 4.96 23.81 -28.68
CA ALA A 690 6.01 23.03 -27.98
C ALA A 690 5.67 21.54 -27.81
N GLU A 691 6.22 20.68 -28.67
CA GLU A 691 5.82 19.26 -28.87
C GLU A 691 5.98 18.29 -27.68
N ARG A 692 6.45 18.73 -26.49
CA ARG A 692 6.75 17.83 -25.35
C ARG A 692 6.63 18.43 -23.93
N VAL A 693 5.84 19.49 -23.76
CA VAL A 693 5.55 20.06 -22.42
C VAL A 693 4.82 19.01 -21.55
N PRO A 694 5.20 18.80 -20.27
CA PRO A 694 4.42 17.94 -19.38
C PRO A 694 3.02 18.56 -19.18
N PRO A 695 1.92 17.83 -19.46
CA PRO A 695 0.58 18.39 -19.40
C PRO A 695 0.22 18.86 -17.99
N MET A 696 -0.71 19.81 -17.89
CA MET A 696 -1.25 20.30 -16.61
C MET A 696 -1.65 19.15 -15.67
N CYS A 697 -2.22 18.08 -16.24
CA CYS A 697 -2.59 16.87 -15.51
C CYS A 697 -1.42 16.07 -14.89
N ASP A 698 -0.19 16.15 -15.42
CA ASP A 698 0.99 15.57 -14.74
C ASP A 698 1.27 16.33 -13.42
N ALA A 699 0.95 17.63 -13.34
CA ALA A 699 1.07 18.41 -12.10
C ALA A 699 -0.10 18.13 -11.13
N GLU A 700 -1.32 17.99 -11.65
CA GLU A 700 -2.51 17.64 -10.86
C GLU A 700 -2.43 16.24 -10.24
N ARG A 701 -2.01 15.22 -11.02
CA ARG A 701 -1.75 13.86 -10.51
C ARG A 701 -0.63 13.87 -9.47
N ARG A 702 0.43 14.68 -9.65
CA ARG A 702 1.52 14.83 -8.67
C ARG A 702 1.05 15.50 -7.36
N LEU A 703 0.15 16.48 -7.43
CA LEU A 703 -0.50 17.09 -6.26
C LEU A 703 -1.40 16.09 -5.52
N LEU A 704 -2.29 15.40 -6.25
CA LEU A 704 -3.16 14.35 -5.70
C LEU A 704 -2.34 13.26 -4.99
N ALA A 705 -1.29 12.77 -5.65
CA ALA A 705 -0.40 11.76 -5.11
C ALA A 705 0.31 12.23 -3.83
N ASN A 706 0.86 13.45 -3.80
CA ASN A 706 1.46 14.03 -2.60
C ASN A 706 0.45 14.14 -1.44
N ALA A 707 -0.79 14.52 -1.76
CA ALA A 707 -1.86 14.62 -0.77
C ALA A 707 -2.32 13.25 -0.25
N LEU A 708 -2.32 12.21 -1.09
CA LEU A 708 -2.73 10.86 -0.71
C LEU A 708 -1.76 10.18 0.27
N LEU A 709 -0.50 10.64 0.37
CA LEU A 709 0.50 10.11 1.31
C LEU A 709 0.11 10.31 2.79
N ASP A 710 -0.76 11.28 3.11
CA ASP A 710 -1.44 11.35 4.41
C ASP A 710 -2.71 10.48 4.35
N PRO A 711 -2.78 9.35 5.09
CA PRO A 711 -3.98 8.50 5.12
C PRO A 711 -5.19 9.19 5.79
N SER A 712 -4.98 10.30 6.49
CA SER A 712 -6.06 11.11 7.08
C SER A 712 -6.87 11.86 6.02
N ASN A 713 -6.27 12.22 4.88
CA ASN A 713 -6.90 13.01 3.83
C ASN A 713 -8.00 12.19 3.14
N GLU A 714 -9.24 12.70 3.23
CA GLU A 714 -10.45 12.07 2.70
C GLU A 714 -11.04 12.85 1.50
N ARG A 715 -10.67 14.13 1.37
CA ARG A 715 -11.21 15.10 0.41
C ARG A 715 -10.06 15.90 -0.20
N PHE A 716 -10.10 16.14 -1.50
CA PHE A 716 -8.97 16.65 -2.28
C PHE A 716 -9.47 17.77 -3.20
N VAL A 717 -9.18 19.03 -2.85
CA VAL A 717 -9.69 20.23 -3.53
C VAL A 717 -8.57 20.88 -4.33
N LEU A 718 -8.78 21.10 -5.64
CA LEU A 718 -7.83 21.81 -6.49
C LEU A 718 -8.19 23.31 -6.59
N VAL A 719 -7.21 24.18 -6.29
CA VAL A 719 -7.30 25.65 -6.34
C VAL A 719 -6.03 26.27 -6.95
N SER A 720 -6.08 27.57 -7.25
CA SER A 720 -4.96 28.35 -7.83
C SER A 720 -4.67 29.60 -7.01
N GLU A 721 -3.61 30.32 -7.38
CA GLU A 721 -3.20 31.61 -6.80
C GLU A 721 -4.24 32.75 -6.92
N SER A 722 -5.33 32.49 -7.64
CA SER A 722 -6.40 33.44 -7.98
C SER A 722 -7.80 32.99 -7.53
N CYS A 723 -7.88 31.94 -6.70
CA CYS A 723 -9.10 31.46 -6.06
C CYS A 723 -9.25 32.04 -4.64
N ILE A 724 -10.48 32.30 -4.22
CA ILE A 724 -10.85 32.64 -2.83
C ILE A 724 -11.87 31.65 -2.27
N PRO A 725 -11.93 31.42 -0.94
CA PRO A 725 -13.10 30.87 -0.28
C PRO A 725 -14.29 31.83 -0.34
N LEU A 726 -15.51 31.30 -0.25
CA LEU A 726 -16.75 32.06 -0.13
C LEU A 726 -17.43 31.94 1.25
N TYR A 727 -16.98 31.00 2.08
CA TYR A 727 -17.54 30.69 3.39
C TYR A 727 -16.42 30.33 4.38
N SER A 728 -16.72 30.36 5.68
CA SER A 728 -15.79 29.97 6.75
C SER A 728 -15.39 28.50 6.69
N PHE A 729 -14.20 28.18 7.22
CA PHE A 729 -13.64 26.84 7.19
C PHE A 729 -14.60 25.75 7.72
N PRO A 730 -15.31 25.91 8.87
CA PRO A 730 -16.24 24.88 9.35
C PRO A 730 -17.38 24.57 8.37
N VAL A 731 -17.88 25.56 7.63
CA VAL A 731 -18.92 25.38 6.61
C VAL A 731 -18.37 24.58 5.43
N VAL A 732 -17.23 25.00 4.88
CA VAL A 732 -16.55 24.30 3.76
C VAL A 732 -16.18 22.86 4.15
N TYR A 733 -15.61 22.67 5.34
CA TYR A 733 -15.22 21.38 5.88
C TYR A 733 -16.43 20.44 6.03
N HIS A 734 -17.52 20.88 6.65
CA HIS A 734 -18.71 20.05 6.82
C HIS A 734 -19.43 19.77 5.50
N TYR A 735 -19.52 20.75 4.60
CA TYR A 735 -20.09 20.55 3.27
C TYR A 735 -19.33 19.45 2.50
N LEU A 736 -18.00 19.50 2.47
CA LEU A 736 -17.20 18.50 1.74
C LEU A 736 -17.22 17.14 2.43
N THR A 737 -16.96 17.08 3.74
CA THR A 737 -16.88 15.80 4.47
C THR A 737 -18.21 15.04 4.53
N ARG A 738 -19.36 15.74 4.58
CA ARG A 738 -20.71 15.14 4.57
C ARG A 738 -21.27 14.88 3.17
N SER A 739 -20.55 15.21 2.09
CA SER A 739 -21.01 14.94 0.71
C SER A 739 -20.99 13.45 0.39
N ARG A 740 -22.04 12.92 -0.25
CA ARG A 740 -22.07 11.55 -0.78
C ARG A 740 -21.28 11.40 -2.08
N GLN A 741 -21.03 12.51 -2.79
CA GLN A 741 -20.38 12.57 -4.10
C GLN A 741 -19.09 13.40 -4.07
N SER A 742 -18.38 13.42 -5.20
CA SER A 742 -17.28 14.34 -5.50
C SER A 742 -17.71 15.43 -6.49
N PHE A 743 -17.12 16.61 -6.39
CA PHE A 743 -17.48 17.77 -7.23
C PHE A 743 -16.57 17.94 -8.45
N VAL A 744 -16.73 17.03 -9.42
CA VAL A 744 -16.18 17.14 -10.79
C VAL A 744 -17.27 17.74 -11.70
N GLY A 745 -16.94 18.83 -12.42
CA GLY A 745 -17.81 19.34 -13.48
C GLY A 745 -17.77 18.45 -14.71
N ALA A 746 -18.91 17.95 -15.18
CA ALA A 746 -18.97 17.05 -16.33
C ALA A 746 -20.28 17.22 -17.12
N PHE A 747 -20.16 17.60 -18.39
CA PHE A 747 -21.28 17.76 -19.32
C PHE A 747 -20.87 17.39 -20.74
N ASP A 748 -21.87 17.10 -21.58
CA ASP A 748 -21.68 16.95 -23.02
C ASP A 748 -21.86 18.33 -23.68
N ASP A 749 -20.90 18.73 -24.50
CA ASP A 749 -20.87 20.01 -25.22
C ASP A 749 -20.80 19.67 -26.71
N PRO A 750 -21.90 19.76 -27.47
CA PRO A 750 -21.90 19.42 -28.89
C PRO A 750 -21.14 20.43 -29.76
N GLY A 751 -20.68 21.55 -29.19
CA GLY A 751 -19.99 22.62 -29.90
C GLY A 751 -18.52 22.35 -30.24
N PRO A 752 -17.86 23.30 -30.93
CA PRO A 752 -16.47 23.17 -31.36
C PRO A 752 -15.48 23.05 -30.19
N HIS A 753 -15.84 23.59 -29.03
CA HIS A 753 -15.03 23.51 -27.80
C HIS A 753 -15.34 22.26 -26.94
N GLY A 754 -16.19 21.36 -27.43
CA GLY A 754 -16.62 20.15 -26.73
C GLY A 754 -16.31 18.91 -27.57
N ARG A 755 -17.33 18.30 -28.19
CA ARG A 755 -17.19 17.21 -29.16
C ARG A 755 -16.25 17.57 -30.31
N GLY A 756 -16.21 18.84 -30.74
CA GLY A 756 -15.25 19.30 -31.77
C GLY A 756 -13.77 19.18 -31.39
N ARG A 757 -13.45 18.92 -30.12
CA ARG A 757 -12.09 18.65 -29.63
C ARG A 757 -11.75 17.17 -29.47
N TYR A 758 -12.73 16.28 -29.63
CA TYR A 758 -12.52 14.83 -29.53
C TYR A 758 -11.50 14.34 -30.57
N ARG A 759 -10.67 13.36 -30.19
CA ARG A 759 -9.60 12.82 -31.05
C ARG A 759 -9.81 11.32 -31.25
N ALA A 760 -9.86 10.87 -32.50
CA ALA A 760 -10.21 9.49 -32.86
C ALA A 760 -9.30 8.42 -32.22
N GLY A 761 -8.02 8.71 -31.96
CA GLY A 761 -7.09 7.80 -31.28
C GLY A 761 -7.42 7.50 -29.82
N LEU A 762 -8.39 8.20 -29.21
CA LEU A 762 -8.91 7.86 -27.88
C LEU A 762 -9.82 6.62 -27.89
N ALA A 763 -10.26 6.17 -29.06
CA ALA A 763 -11.00 4.92 -29.23
C ALA A 763 -10.04 3.71 -29.27
N PRO A 764 -10.48 2.51 -28.83
CA PRO A 764 -11.83 2.18 -28.37
C PRO A 764 -12.13 2.54 -26.90
N GLU A 765 -11.15 2.97 -26.11
CA GLU A 765 -11.31 3.14 -24.66
C GLU A 765 -12.30 4.25 -24.32
N VAL A 766 -12.23 5.39 -25.00
CA VAL A 766 -13.23 6.48 -24.96
C VAL A 766 -13.87 6.61 -26.33
N ARG A 767 -15.19 6.43 -26.41
CA ARG A 767 -15.97 6.72 -27.62
C ARG A 767 -16.47 8.17 -27.65
N PRO A 768 -16.84 8.72 -28.83
CA PRO A 768 -17.32 10.11 -28.93
C PRO A 768 -18.52 10.43 -28.03
N GLU A 769 -19.40 9.46 -27.76
CA GLU A 769 -20.60 9.62 -26.94
C GLU A 769 -20.28 9.64 -25.44
N GLN A 770 -19.10 9.16 -25.06
CA GLN A 770 -18.56 9.18 -23.69
C GLN A 770 -17.75 10.46 -23.41
N TRP A 771 -17.33 11.19 -24.45
CA TRP A 771 -16.56 12.42 -24.33
C TRP A 771 -17.29 13.48 -23.50
N ARG A 772 -16.65 14.00 -22.45
CA ARG A 772 -17.21 15.08 -21.62
C ARG A 772 -16.26 16.25 -21.53
N LYS A 773 -16.84 17.38 -21.19
CA LYS A 773 -16.17 18.63 -20.87
C LYS A 773 -16.48 19.01 -19.43
N GLY A 774 -15.56 19.71 -18.80
CA GLY A 774 -15.71 20.17 -17.43
C GLY A 774 -14.95 21.46 -17.16
N ALA A 775 -14.72 21.70 -15.87
CA ALA A 775 -13.75 22.67 -15.41
C ALA A 775 -12.60 21.90 -14.74
N GLN A 776 -11.37 22.34 -14.97
CA GLN A 776 -10.16 21.87 -14.29
C GLN A 776 -10.32 21.78 -12.76
N TRP A 777 -11.04 22.74 -12.17
CA TRP A 777 -11.21 22.88 -10.72
C TRP A 777 -12.18 21.84 -10.18
N PHE A 778 -11.66 20.80 -9.54
CA PHE A 778 -12.44 19.71 -8.95
C PHE A 778 -12.33 19.67 -7.42
N GLU A 779 -13.26 18.96 -6.80
CA GLU A 779 -12.99 18.21 -5.58
C GLU A 779 -13.18 16.71 -5.84
N LEU A 780 -12.34 15.88 -5.21
CA LEU A 780 -12.42 14.42 -5.21
C LEU A 780 -12.43 13.85 -3.78
N ARG A 781 -13.24 12.83 -3.54
CA ARG A 781 -13.14 11.93 -2.38
C ARG A 781 -11.95 10.96 -2.56
N ARG A 782 -11.34 10.49 -1.46
CA ARG A 782 -10.09 9.69 -1.47
C ARG A 782 -10.08 8.54 -2.47
N ASP A 783 -11.15 7.77 -2.55
CA ASP A 783 -11.28 6.64 -3.48
C ASP A 783 -11.18 7.10 -4.94
N LEU A 784 -11.91 8.15 -5.33
CA LEU A 784 -11.81 8.73 -6.68
C LEU A 784 -10.46 9.43 -6.92
N ALA A 785 -9.78 9.92 -5.88
CA ALA A 785 -8.42 10.43 -5.99
C ALA A 785 -7.40 9.31 -6.28
N VAL A 786 -7.53 8.14 -5.63
CA VAL A 786 -6.73 6.95 -5.94
C VAL A 786 -7.02 6.48 -7.37
N ASP A 787 -8.29 6.42 -7.78
CA ASP A 787 -8.69 6.04 -9.15
C ASP A 787 -7.97 6.91 -10.22
N VAL A 788 -7.85 8.23 -10.01
CA VAL A 788 -7.12 9.15 -10.91
C VAL A 788 -5.59 8.93 -10.90
N VAL A 789 -5.02 8.61 -9.74
CA VAL A 789 -3.57 8.42 -9.57
C VAL A 789 -3.13 7.05 -10.10
N ALA A 790 -3.99 6.03 -10.01
CA ALA A 790 -3.76 4.67 -10.47
C ALA A 790 -4.12 4.41 -11.94
N ASP A 791 -4.74 5.38 -12.64
CA ASP A 791 -5.14 5.19 -14.04
C ASP A 791 -3.95 4.93 -14.99
N GLU A 792 -3.81 3.66 -15.39
CA GLU A 792 -2.94 3.15 -16.46
C GLU A 792 -3.71 2.91 -17.78
N ARG A 793 -5.03 3.16 -17.83
CA ARG A 793 -5.92 2.84 -18.96
C ARG A 793 -6.23 4.05 -19.84
N TYR A 794 -6.77 5.11 -19.25
CA TYR A 794 -7.22 6.30 -20.00
C TYR A 794 -6.13 7.35 -20.09
N TYR A 795 -5.43 7.64 -19.00
CA TYR A 795 -4.41 8.68 -18.94
C TYR A 795 -3.35 8.55 -20.03
N PRO A 796 -2.79 7.35 -20.35
CA PRO A 796 -1.84 7.23 -21.46
C PRO A 796 -2.44 7.62 -22.81
N LYS A 797 -3.69 7.19 -23.12
CA LYS A 797 -4.40 7.56 -24.36
C LYS A 797 -4.66 9.07 -24.44
N PHE A 798 -5.08 9.70 -23.34
CA PHE A 798 -5.20 11.16 -23.28
C PHE A 798 -3.86 11.84 -23.51
N ARG A 799 -2.80 11.41 -22.82
CA ARG A 799 -1.44 11.96 -22.93
C ARG A 799 -0.84 11.85 -24.33
N GLU A 800 -1.15 10.78 -25.06
CA GLU A 800 -0.62 10.53 -26.42
C GLU A 800 -1.42 11.24 -27.51
N HIS A 801 -2.75 11.21 -27.42
CA HIS A 801 -3.65 11.59 -28.52
C HIS A 801 -4.39 12.93 -28.30
N CYS A 802 -4.55 13.43 -27.07
CA CYS A 802 -5.19 14.73 -26.81
C CYS A 802 -4.21 15.89 -27.09
N ARG A 803 -3.99 16.16 -28.37
CA ARG A 803 -3.20 17.30 -28.87
C ARG A 803 -4.10 18.43 -29.37
N ALA A 804 -3.64 19.67 -29.23
CA ALA A 804 -4.38 20.91 -29.54
C ALA A 804 -5.17 20.82 -30.87
N PRO A 805 -6.44 21.26 -30.93
CA PRO A 805 -7.20 21.96 -29.88
C PRO A 805 -7.85 21.05 -28.80
N CYS A 806 -7.39 19.81 -28.61
CA CYS A 806 -7.74 19.01 -27.43
C CYS A 806 -6.93 19.46 -26.20
N TYR A 807 -7.59 19.68 -25.06
CA TYR A 807 -6.98 20.10 -23.79
C TYR A 807 -7.35 19.11 -22.69
N MET A 808 -6.37 18.43 -22.09
CA MET A 808 -6.63 17.33 -21.15
C MET A 808 -7.30 17.80 -19.86
N ASP A 809 -6.93 18.98 -19.35
CA ASP A 809 -7.44 19.58 -18.12
C ASP A 809 -8.93 19.96 -18.16
N GLU A 810 -9.49 20.18 -19.35
CA GLU A 810 -10.94 20.39 -19.54
C GLU A 810 -11.72 19.10 -19.86
N HIS A 811 -11.05 17.97 -20.14
CA HIS A 811 -11.68 16.80 -20.76
C HIS A 811 -11.36 15.42 -20.14
N TYR A 812 -10.14 15.17 -19.64
CA TYR A 812 -9.71 13.88 -19.08
C TYR A 812 -10.55 13.47 -17.86
N LEU A 813 -10.43 14.21 -16.76
CA LEU A 813 -11.15 13.89 -15.52
C LEU A 813 -12.68 13.88 -15.70
N PRO A 814 -13.31 14.86 -16.39
CA PRO A 814 -14.75 14.82 -16.66
C PRO A 814 -15.20 13.58 -17.45
N THR A 815 -14.42 13.14 -18.43
CA THR A 815 -14.72 11.97 -19.26
C THR A 815 -14.58 10.68 -18.46
N VAL A 816 -13.41 10.43 -17.86
CA VAL A 816 -13.14 9.18 -17.13
C VAL A 816 -14.10 9.00 -15.97
N MET A 817 -14.37 10.06 -15.21
CA MET A 817 -15.32 10.00 -14.07
C MET A 817 -16.77 9.75 -14.52
N SER A 818 -17.16 10.20 -15.72
CA SER A 818 -18.48 9.94 -16.29
C SER A 818 -18.62 8.54 -16.89
N VAL A 819 -17.51 7.87 -17.22
CA VAL A 819 -17.48 6.50 -17.72
C VAL A 819 -17.42 5.51 -16.54
N GLU A 820 -16.41 5.64 -15.68
CA GLU A 820 -16.13 4.66 -14.62
C GLU A 820 -16.93 4.91 -13.34
N SER A 821 -17.51 6.10 -13.15
CA SER A 821 -18.07 6.50 -11.84
C SER A 821 -19.18 7.57 -11.86
N PRO A 822 -20.14 7.57 -12.80
CA PRO A 822 -21.13 8.63 -12.96
C PRO A 822 -21.98 8.89 -11.71
N ALA A 823 -22.32 7.86 -10.93
CA ALA A 823 -23.08 8.02 -9.69
C ALA A 823 -22.26 8.64 -8.52
N ARG A 824 -20.92 8.56 -8.57
CA ARG A 824 -20.01 9.06 -7.52
C ARG A 824 -19.67 10.55 -7.70
N ILE A 825 -20.03 11.18 -8.83
CA ILE A 825 -19.81 12.61 -9.11
C ILE A 825 -21.10 13.43 -9.18
N ALA A 826 -21.01 14.71 -8.84
CA ALA A 826 -22.14 15.65 -8.85
C ALA A 826 -22.35 16.38 -10.21
N ASN A 827 -21.55 16.05 -11.24
CA ASN A 827 -21.48 16.71 -12.55
C ASN A 827 -21.23 18.24 -12.54
N ARG A 828 -20.84 18.79 -11.38
CA ARG A 828 -20.55 20.22 -11.15
C ARG A 828 -19.33 20.40 -10.25
N SER A 829 -18.62 21.51 -10.44
CA SER A 829 -17.55 21.96 -9.54
C SER A 829 -18.12 22.64 -8.28
N VAL A 830 -17.28 22.80 -7.26
CA VAL A 830 -17.46 23.71 -6.11
C VAL A 830 -16.88 25.11 -6.35
N THR A 831 -16.23 25.36 -7.49
CA THR A 831 -15.59 26.64 -7.82
C THR A 831 -16.40 27.42 -8.85
N TRP A 832 -16.91 28.59 -8.44
CA TRP A 832 -17.60 29.52 -9.34
C TRP A 832 -16.62 30.23 -10.27
N VAL A 833 -17.08 30.47 -11.52
CA VAL A 833 -16.32 31.08 -12.62
C VAL A 833 -17.26 31.95 -13.45
N ASP A 834 -16.91 33.23 -13.62
CA ASP A 834 -17.62 34.09 -14.57
C ASP A 834 -17.05 33.98 -15.99
N TRP A 835 -17.92 33.68 -16.94
CA TRP A 835 -17.62 33.62 -18.38
C TRP A 835 -18.41 34.67 -19.18
N SER A 836 -19.03 35.65 -18.52
CA SER A 836 -19.83 36.73 -19.14
C SER A 836 -19.03 37.58 -20.13
N ARG A 837 -17.76 37.88 -19.79
CA ARG A 837 -16.84 38.68 -20.61
C ARG A 837 -16.30 37.94 -21.86
N GLY A 838 -16.65 36.67 -22.06
CA GLY A 838 -16.22 35.86 -23.20
C GLY A 838 -14.74 35.47 -23.19
N GLY A 839 -14.23 34.99 -24.33
CA GLY A 839 -12.84 34.59 -24.52
C GLY A 839 -12.47 33.18 -24.01
N ALA A 840 -11.20 32.82 -24.13
CA ALA A 840 -10.66 31.51 -23.74
C ALA A 840 -10.42 31.35 -22.22
N HIS A 841 -10.59 32.42 -21.44
CA HIS A 841 -10.38 32.44 -19.99
C HIS A 841 -11.51 33.20 -19.30
N PRO A 842 -11.89 32.84 -18.06
CA PRO A 842 -12.94 33.54 -17.32
C PRO A 842 -12.50 34.95 -16.88
N ALA A 843 -13.49 35.79 -16.57
CA ALA A 843 -13.29 37.16 -16.12
C ALA A 843 -12.34 37.23 -14.92
N THR A 844 -11.45 38.24 -14.94
CA THR A 844 -10.61 38.59 -13.80
C THR A 844 -11.16 39.84 -13.13
N PHE A 845 -11.37 39.75 -11.82
CA PHE A 845 -11.88 40.82 -10.95
C PHE A 845 -10.72 41.54 -10.28
N GLY A 846 -10.65 42.86 -10.44
CA GLY A 846 -9.73 43.76 -9.74
C GLY A 846 -10.34 44.32 -8.45
N GLU A 847 -9.57 45.11 -7.71
CA GLU A 847 -10.00 45.71 -6.45
C GLU A 847 -11.35 46.48 -6.55
N ALA A 848 -11.56 47.19 -7.65
CA ALA A 848 -12.78 47.95 -7.92
C ALA A 848 -14.03 47.08 -8.20
N ASP A 849 -13.86 45.82 -8.65
CA ASP A 849 -14.98 44.88 -8.83
C ASP A 849 -15.48 44.31 -7.47
N VAL A 850 -14.70 44.43 -6.38
CA VAL A 850 -14.96 43.74 -5.12
C VAL A 850 -15.63 44.65 -4.10
N ASP A 851 -16.95 44.49 -3.92
CA ASP A 851 -17.73 45.16 -2.88
C ASP A 851 -18.72 44.19 -2.17
N GLU A 852 -19.50 44.70 -1.21
CA GLU A 852 -20.48 43.89 -0.49
C GLU A 852 -21.61 43.36 -1.38
N ALA A 853 -21.99 44.07 -2.43
CA ALA A 853 -23.05 43.65 -3.36
C ALA A 853 -22.54 42.59 -4.35
N PHE A 854 -21.27 42.66 -4.75
CA PHE A 854 -20.59 41.60 -5.49
C PHE A 854 -20.46 40.34 -4.62
N LEU A 855 -19.92 40.43 -3.41
CA LEU A 855 -19.77 39.25 -2.54
C LEU A 855 -21.13 38.62 -2.17
N ARG A 856 -22.19 39.41 -1.91
CA ARG A 856 -23.57 38.89 -1.74
C ARG A 856 -24.07 38.15 -2.99
N ARG A 857 -23.75 38.61 -4.20
CA ARG A 857 -24.13 37.93 -5.46
C ARG A 857 -23.36 36.62 -5.69
N LEU A 858 -22.20 36.42 -5.04
CA LEU A 858 -21.45 35.15 -5.09
C LEU A 858 -21.97 34.13 -4.07
N THR A 859 -22.43 34.58 -2.90
CA THR A 859 -22.90 33.70 -1.81
C THR A 859 -24.42 33.46 -1.83
N ALA A 860 -25.20 34.29 -2.53
CA ALA A 860 -26.64 34.07 -2.70
C ALA A 860 -26.97 32.92 -3.65
N ALA A 861 -28.00 32.14 -3.32
CA ALA A 861 -28.63 31.23 -4.25
C ALA A 861 -29.66 31.98 -5.13
N PRO A 862 -29.62 31.88 -6.47
CA PRO A 862 -28.57 31.31 -7.31
C PRO A 862 -27.62 32.38 -7.90
N ALA A 863 -26.33 32.28 -7.59
CA ALA A 863 -25.29 33.11 -8.20
C ALA A 863 -25.31 32.99 -9.74
N PRO A 864 -25.34 34.11 -10.49
CA PRO A 864 -25.56 34.08 -11.93
C PRO A 864 -24.37 33.47 -12.69
N GLY A 865 -24.58 32.27 -13.25
CA GLY A 865 -23.77 31.68 -14.31
C GLY A 865 -24.47 31.78 -15.68
N LYS A 866 -23.78 31.34 -16.75
CA LYS A 866 -24.28 31.38 -18.15
C LYS A 866 -25.76 30.94 -18.28
N LYS A 867 -26.50 31.66 -19.15
CA LYS A 867 -27.83 31.24 -19.65
C LYS A 867 -27.77 29.77 -20.06
N GLY A 868 -28.51 28.91 -19.36
CA GLY A 868 -28.48 27.45 -19.52
C GLY A 868 -28.26 26.66 -18.22
N HIS A 869 -27.75 27.27 -17.14
CA HIS A 869 -27.67 26.63 -15.81
C HIS A 869 -28.39 27.49 -14.74
N GLN A 870 -29.72 27.57 -14.84
CA GLN A 870 -30.55 28.32 -13.90
C GLN A 870 -30.70 27.61 -12.54
N GLY A 871 -29.71 27.77 -11.69
CA GLY A 871 -29.94 28.08 -10.27
C GLY A 871 -30.55 27.03 -9.35
N LYS A 872 -30.76 25.79 -9.79
CA LYS A 872 -31.12 24.66 -8.91
C LYS A 872 -29.96 23.66 -8.87
N CYS A 873 -28.95 23.95 -8.05
CA CYS A 873 -27.93 22.96 -7.73
C CYS A 873 -28.45 22.02 -6.63
N THR A 874 -27.92 20.80 -6.60
CA THR A 874 -28.21 19.82 -5.55
C THR A 874 -27.00 19.55 -4.67
N TYR A 875 -27.28 19.06 -3.46
CA TYR A 875 -26.34 18.51 -2.50
C TYR A 875 -26.97 17.26 -1.87
N ASN A 876 -26.28 16.12 -1.90
CA ASN A 876 -26.78 14.83 -1.41
C ASN A 876 -28.17 14.41 -1.95
N GLY A 877 -28.54 14.87 -3.15
CA GLY A 877 -29.83 14.61 -3.80
C GLY A 877 -30.95 15.62 -3.49
N GLN A 878 -30.72 16.58 -2.57
CA GLN A 878 -31.68 17.63 -2.23
C GLN A 878 -31.30 18.98 -2.86
N PRO A 879 -32.25 19.90 -3.10
CA PRO A 879 -31.95 21.28 -3.48
C PRO A 879 -31.02 21.94 -2.45
N ALA A 880 -30.07 22.76 -2.90
CA ALA A 880 -29.05 23.36 -2.04
C ALA A 880 -28.94 24.88 -2.20
N GLU A 881 -28.85 25.60 -1.08
CA GLU A 881 -28.57 27.04 -1.04
C GLU A 881 -27.08 27.33 -1.30
N VAL A 882 -26.18 26.42 -0.93
CA VAL A 882 -24.74 26.54 -1.18
C VAL A 882 -24.36 25.73 -2.42
N CYS A 883 -24.24 26.41 -3.56
CA CYS A 883 -23.75 25.79 -4.80
C CYS A 883 -22.22 25.78 -4.88
N PHE A 884 -21.56 26.89 -4.57
CA PHE A 884 -20.10 27.04 -4.74
C PHE A 884 -19.45 27.38 -3.39
N LEU A 885 -18.27 26.83 -3.14
CA LEU A 885 -17.47 27.06 -1.92
C LEU A 885 -16.32 28.04 -2.18
N PHE A 886 -15.92 28.17 -3.45
CA PHE A 886 -14.79 28.97 -3.91
C PHE A 886 -15.21 29.80 -5.13
N ALA A 887 -14.51 30.90 -5.39
CA ALA A 887 -14.69 31.72 -6.58
C ALA A 887 -13.35 32.09 -7.23
N ARG A 888 -13.36 32.26 -8.55
CA ARG A 888 -12.23 32.78 -9.35
C ARG A 888 -12.76 33.60 -10.56
N LYS A 889 -12.00 34.53 -11.12
CA LYS A 889 -10.55 34.78 -10.92
C LYS A 889 -10.30 36.15 -10.29
N PHE A 890 -9.58 36.19 -9.18
CA PHE A 890 -9.25 37.44 -8.47
C PHE A 890 -7.82 37.90 -8.77
N ALA A 891 -7.64 39.21 -8.97
CA ALA A 891 -6.33 39.83 -9.19
C ALA A 891 -5.58 40.11 -7.87
N PRO A 892 -4.25 40.23 -7.85
CA PRO A 892 -3.47 40.40 -6.61
C PRO A 892 -3.87 41.63 -5.77
N ASN A 893 -4.27 42.73 -6.40
CA ASN A 893 -4.70 43.95 -5.70
C ASN A 893 -6.03 43.81 -4.96
N THR A 894 -6.82 42.76 -5.22
CA THR A 894 -8.05 42.49 -4.45
C THR A 894 -7.77 42.15 -2.97
N LEU A 895 -6.55 41.76 -2.60
CA LEU A 895 -6.22 41.24 -1.28
C LEU A 895 -6.69 42.16 -0.14
N GLN A 896 -6.33 43.44 -0.16
CA GLN A 896 -6.62 44.36 0.96
C GLN A 896 -8.13 44.54 1.13
N ARG A 897 -8.84 44.74 0.02
CA ARG A 897 -10.30 44.86 -0.04
C ARG A 897 -11.01 43.58 0.43
N LEU A 898 -10.50 42.41 0.06
CA LEU A 898 -11.00 41.11 0.52
C LEU A 898 -10.76 40.91 2.02
N LEU A 899 -9.59 41.27 2.56
CA LEU A 899 -9.30 41.19 3.99
C LEU A 899 -10.21 42.11 4.82
N THR A 900 -10.56 43.30 4.31
CA THR A 900 -11.54 44.20 4.96
C THR A 900 -12.96 43.62 4.95
N LEU A 901 -13.37 42.94 3.87
CA LEU A 901 -14.74 42.45 3.71
C LEU A 901 -14.99 41.04 4.25
N ALA A 902 -14.00 40.15 4.28
CA ALA A 902 -14.16 38.76 4.67
C ALA A 902 -14.79 38.54 6.07
N PRO A 903 -14.43 39.29 7.15
CA PRO A 903 -15.06 39.11 8.46
C PRO A 903 -16.58 39.37 8.42
N LYS A 904 -17.01 40.36 7.62
CA LYS A 904 -18.41 40.78 7.50
C LYS A 904 -19.21 39.93 6.51
N MET A 905 -18.56 39.46 5.45
CA MET A 905 -19.23 38.93 4.26
C MET A 905 -19.06 37.42 4.05
N LEU A 906 -17.98 36.83 4.54
CA LEU A 906 -17.58 35.43 4.29
C LEU A 906 -17.43 34.61 5.59
N GLY A 907 -17.44 35.26 6.75
CA GLY A 907 -17.46 34.62 8.07
C GLY A 907 -16.09 34.22 8.63
N TYR A 908 -15.00 34.82 8.14
CA TYR A 908 -13.63 34.62 8.63
C TYR A 908 -12.77 35.86 8.33
N GLY A 909 -11.74 36.15 9.14
CA GLY A 909 -10.87 37.32 8.92
C GLY A 909 -9.95 37.69 10.06
#